data_AF-A0AAD6FW24-F1
#
_entry.id   AF-A0AAD6FW24-F1
#
_cell.length_a   1.000
_cell.length_b   1.000
_cell.length_c   1.000
_cell.angle_alpha   90.00
_cell.angle_beta   90.00
_cell.angle_gamma   90.00
#
_symmetry.space_group_name_H-M   'P 1'
#
loop_
_entity.id
_entity.type
_entity.pdbx_description
1 polymer ?
#
loop_
_entity_poly.entity_id
_entity_poly.type
_entity_poly.pdbx_seq_one_letter_code
_entity_poly.pdbx_strand_id
1 'polypeptide(L)'
;MGHTLLSLLGFLLLNLLHRGQAQDAVLTIEPNWTTFFTRESVTFKCDITGGKDRDWSYSIRKDGGGFVPYGQHESFKLPSLYTGDSGEYQCFFYQKRSTKESNKIYLTVSDRIVILESPASTLFEGESVTLRCRNRIQREENASFYRDGSLITTDRNHQSPLMANNTVQIISDGSSYSCTFGDEESEPIKLRTEPKPKAQLRDIFPGGGNVTLTCSVGPSSASGWRYFWYKKEKSSEPLKKQDVVFLTNGQISVSRGSFYWCRGGRGNPVYYTEYSDAVVTNRAVVTLRPNWPEIYTGETITLTCEIKDGGDSEWDYIWTTPGSETPPTSDPKLTLTSQRADYGCMGRLKGEMSSTHWSDVLTLTVSDKRPLPVLTVSPSWPSPGASVTLNCRVDHASAGWSFYWYKAVPKNSYNSYRFELLAGSENGTEQDLFIIDGQTHTAGYVCRAGRGDPVFYSWHSKPKFVWSGDINSAASLTVSPDSVQHFTETPVSLSCEGNSTEWRVMRFYESDYLYPCSSWGKITGSTCTITRSWVSGVFWCESETGQFSNAANITKEYEIILVSPVRPVAEGCSVTLSCKFKTENLYNVDFYKNDKLIQNDTRRELTISAVSKSDEGFYKCKRRDSANGWTSESWLSVKSSSGPGKDSQFPILLIVGLLCGVSLIILLLLFLYLYRKSKDSCYSRSQRTNQGPATDHMINQDETMLASVLQDNACLYATVRGPEEPANDESTDVTYSVVELKNISKKGKKNEPEDCVYSHVQMASAAGKSSPAPADETVYSELKPGTALGKNAA
;
A
#
# COMPACT_ATOMS: atom_id res chain seq x y z
N MET A 1 27.91 -1.33 -25.86
CA MET A 1 28.60 -2.63 -25.72
C MET A 1 27.98 -3.56 -24.66
N GLY A 2 27.18 -3.09 -23.69
CA GLY A 2 26.61 -3.97 -22.66
C GLY A 2 25.62 -5.05 -23.15
N HIS A 3 24.67 -4.71 -24.03
CA HIS A 3 23.62 -5.65 -24.45
C HIS A 3 24.13 -6.91 -25.16
N THR A 4 25.19 -6.81 -25.98
CA THR A 4 25.80 -7.99 -26.61
C THR A 4 26.51 -8.88 -25.61
N LEU A 5 27.14 -8.31 -24.58
CA LEU A 5 27.77 -9.07 -23.50
C LEU A 5 26.73 -9.81 -22.66
N LEU A 6 25.60 -9.17 -22.35
CA LEU A 6 24.46 -9.79 -21.66
C LEU A 6 23.79 -10.90 -22.49
N SER A 7 23.64 -10.74 -23.81
CA SER A 7 23.12 -11.84 -24.65
C SER A 7 24.10 -13.02 -24.74
N LEU A 8 25.41 -12.74 -24.78
CA LEU A 8 26.45 -13.78 -24.76
C LEU A 8 26.49 -14.51 -23.40
N LEU A 9 26.43 -13.79 -22.28
CA LEU A 9 26.31 -14.38 -20.94
C LEU A 9 25.02 -15.20 -20.80
N GLY A 10 23.89 -14.71 -21.32
CA GLY A 10 22.63 -15.45 -21.38
C GLY A 10 22.75 -16.75 -22.19
N PHE A 11 23.39 -16.72 -23.36
CA PHE A 11 23.66 -17.93 -24.16
C PHE A 11 24.66 -18.88 -23.47
N LEU A 12 25.69 -18.38 -22.79
CA LEU A 12 26.60 -19.20 -22.00
C LEU A 12 25.87 -19.86 -20.82
N LEU A 13 25.01 -19.13 -20.11
CA LEU A 13 24.19 -19.67 -19.02
C LEU A 13 23.17 -20.70 -19.52
N LEU A 14 22.52 -20.50 -20.67
CA LEU A 14 21.65 -21.53 -21.28
C LEU A 14 22.44 -22.80 -21.65
N ASN A 15 23.64 -22.66 -22.22
CA ASN A 15 24.52 -23.80 -22.54
C ASN A 15 25.11 -24.48 -21.29
N LEU A 16 25.15 -23.80 -20.15
CA LEU A 16 25.49 -24.40 -18.85
C LEU A 16 24.27 -25.12 -18.23
N LEU A 17 23.07 -24.54 -18.32
CA LEU A 17 21.83 -25.10 -17.76
C LEU A 17 21.31 -26.34 -18.52
N HIS A 18 21.73 -26.56 -19.76
CA HIS A 18 21.52 -27.84 -20.46
C HIS A 18 22.65 -28.86 -20.27
N ARG A 19 23.66 -28.58 -19.44
CA ARG A 19 24.76 -29.51 -19.12
C ARG A 19 24.51 -30.37 -17.86
N GLY A 20 23.24 -30.48 -17.45
CA GLY A 20 22.81 -31.08 -16.17
C GLY A 20 22.29 -32.52 -16.22
N GLN A 21 22.17 -33.15 -17.39
CA GLN A 21 21.82 -34.58 -17.46
C GLN A 21 23.10 -35.43 -17.46
N ALA A 22 23.38 -36.09 -16.34
CA ALA A 22 24.49 -37.03 -16.23
C ALA A 22 24.26 -38.19 -17.21
N GLN A 23 25.19 -38.37 -18.14
CA GLN A 23 25.24 -39.55 -19.01
C GLN A 23 26.01 -40.64 -18.28
N ASP A 24 25.32 -41.71 -17.91
CA ASP A 24 25.84 -42.78 -17.07
C ASP A 24 26.12 -44.03 -17.90
N ALA A 25 27.30 -44.62 -17.68
CA ALA A 25 27.89 -45.67 -18.51
C ALA A 25 27.95 -47.00 -17.74
N VAL A 26 27.57 -48.10 -18.38
CA VAL A 26 27.35 -49.40 -17.73
C VAL A 26 27.97 -50.51 -18.57
N LEU A 27 28.61 -51.46 -17.89
CA LEU A 27 28.98 -52.76 -18.44
C LEU A 27 28.03 -53.81 -17.87
N THR A 28 27.36 -54.55 -18.74
CA THR A 28 26.62 -55.77 -18.39
C THR A 28 27.13 -56.96 -19.20
N ILE A 29 26.80 -58.18 -18.78
CA ILE A 29 27.13 -59.40 -19.52
C ILE A 29 25.91 -60.33 -19.65
N GLU A 30 25.87 -61.07 -20.76
CA GLU A 30 24.86 -62.07 -21.06
C GLU A 30 25.52 -63.44 -21.36
N PRO A 31 25.19 -64.50 -20.60
CA PRO A 31 24.32 -64.51 -19.42
C PRO A 31 24.94 -63.76 -18.22
N ASN A 32 24.10 -63.33 -17.27
CA ASN A 32 24.47 -62.49 -16.12
C ASN A 32 25.15 -63.30 -14.98
N TRP A 33 26.23 -64.02 -15.29
CA TRP A 33 27.01 -64.81 -14.33
C TRP A 33 28.50 -64.45 -14.41
N THR A 34 29.19 -64.41 -13.27
CA THR A 34 30.63 -64.13 -13.18
C THR A 34 31.51 -65.30 -13.59
N THR A 35 30.98 -66.53 -13.55
CA THR A 35 31.77 -67.75 -13.64
C THR A 35 31.25 -68.67 -14.74
N PHE A 36 32.17 -69.19 -15.56
CA PHE A 36 31.89 -69.96 -16.77
C PHE A 36 32.77 -71.19 -16.88
N PHE A 37 32.30 -72.20 -17.61
CA PHE A 37 33.16 -73.30 -18.06
C PHE A 37 33.99 -72.89 -19.28
N THR A 38 35.16 -73.50 -19.42
CA THR A 38 35.93 -73.47 -20.67
C THR A 38 35.07 -73.88 -21.88
N ARG A 39 35.23 -73.15 -22.99
CA ARG A 39 34.45 -73.21 -24.24
C ARG A 39 33.01 -72.71 -24.19
N GLU A 40 32.55 -72.12 -23.09
CA GLU A 40 31.29 -71.34 -23.11
C GLU A 40 31.49 -69.97 -23.77
N SER A 41 30.40 -69.27 -24.08
CA SER A 41 30.42 -67.93 -24.70
C SER A 41 29.78 -66.89 -23.79
N VAL A 42 30.41 -65.72 -23.66
CA VAL A 42 29.86 -64.55 -22.94
C VAL A 42 29.72 -63.37 -23.90
N THR A 43 28.67 -62.57 -23.72
CA THR A 43 28.45 -61.33 -24.49
C THR A 43 28.53 -60.14 -23.55
N PHE A 44 29.54 -59.30 -23.69
CA PHE A 44 29.66 -58.02 -23.01
C PHE A 44 28.77 -56.98 -23.71
N LYS A 45 28.09 -56.12 -22.94
CA LYS A 45 27.31 -54.98 -23.44
C LYS A 45 27.74 -53.71 -22.72
N CYS A 46 28.10 -52.69 -23.49
CA CYS A 46 28.56 -51.39 -23.01
C CYS A 46 27.46 -50.36 -23.31
N ASP A 47 26.55 -50.16 -22.37
CA ASP A 47 25.40 -49.26 -22.52
C ASP A 47 25.71 -47.86 -21.97
N ILE A 48 25.21 -46.78 -22.61
CA ILE A 48 25.30 -45.41 -22.08
C ILE A 48 23.94 -44.70 -22.12
N THR A 49 23.46 -44.25 -20.97
CA THR A 49 22.14 -43.61 -20.84
C THR A 49 22.21 -42.10 -21.05
N GLY A 50 21.14 -41.52 -21.61
CA GLY A 50 21.01 -40.06 -21.76
C GLY A 50 21.56 -39.45 -23.06
N GLY A 51 21.75 -40.24 -24.11
CA GLY A 51 22.08 -39.75 -25.46
C GLY A 51 21.21 -40.39 -26.55
N LYS A 52 20.89 -39.64 -27.61
CA LYS A 52 20.46 -40.27 -28.87
C LYS A 52 21.71 -40.73 -29.62
N ASP A 53 21.97 -42.03 -29.54
CA ASP A 53 22.58 -42.92 -30.55
C ASP A 53 23.63 -42.32 -31.54
N ARG A 54 24.79 -42.99 -31.66
CA ARG A 54 25.84 -42.92 -32.73
C ARG A 54 27.09 -42.02 -32.60
N ASP A 55 27.20 -41.05 -31.69
CA ASP A 55 28.41 -40.18 -31.59
C ASP A 55 29.37 -40.52 -30.42
N TRP A 56 29.29 -41.74 -29.88
CA TRP A 56 30.25 -42.33 -28.93
C TRP A 56 30.93 -43.55 -29.55
N SER A 57 32.24 -43.71 -29.35
CA SER A 57 32.92 -45.00 -29.52
C SER A 57 33.24 -45.61 -28.17
N TYR A 58 33.39 -46.94 -28.08
CA TYR A 58 33.77 -47.61 -26.84
C TYR A 58 34.95 -48.55 -27.06
N SER A 59 35.66 -48.83 -25.98
CA SER A 59 36.65 -49.91 -25.87
C SER A 59 36.34 -50.76 -24.64
N ILE A 60 36.73 -52.03 -24.66
CA ILE A 60 36.72 -52.89 -23.47
C ILE A 60 38.17 -53.09 -23.05
N ARG A 61 38.45 -52.94 -21.76
CA ARG A 61 39.75 -53.28 -21.17
C ARG A 61 39.63 -54.51 -20.29
N LYS A 62 40.65 -55.35 -20.31
CA LYS A 62 40.83 -56.52 -19.44
C LYS A 62 42.10 -56.29 -18.61
N ASP A 63 41.98 -56.37 -17.29
CA ASP A 63 43.07 -56.15 -16.32
C ASP A 63 43.83 -54.83 -16.57
N GLY A 64 43.10 -53.79 -16.98
CA GLY A 64 43.63 -52.47 -17.38
C GLY A 64 44.21 -52.38 -18.80
N GLY A 65 44.59 -53.51 -19.41
CA GLY A 65 45.04 -53.59 -20.80
C GLY A 65 43.90 -53.50 -21.82
N GLY A 66 44.19 -53.06 -23.05
CA GLY A 66 43.19 -53.02 -24.12
C GLY A 66 42.80 -54.42 -24.61
N PHE A 67 41.51 -54.75 -24.56
CA PHE A 67 40.97 -56.07 -24.95
C PHE A 67 40.16 -55.99 -26.25
N VAL A 68 39.20 -55.06 -26.32
CA VAL A 68 38.54 -54.65 -27.58
C VAL A 68 38.91 -53.19 -27.83
N PRO A 69 39.74 -52.85 -28.83
CA PRO A 69 40.37 -51.54 -28.92
C PRO A 69 39.39 -50.40 -29.23
N TYR A 70 38.54 -50.54 -30.25
CA TYR A 70 37.45 -49.60 -30.58
C TYR A 70 36.31 -50.32 -31.29
N GLY A 71 35.06 -50.11 -30.86
CA GLY A 71 33.85 -50.67 -31.47
C GLY A 71 32.78 -49.63 -31.82
N GLN A 72 31.90 -49.97 -32.78
CA GLN A 72 30.71 -49.20 -33.18
C GLN A 72 29.38 -49.90 -32.86
N HIS A 73 29.39 -51.09 -32.27
CA HIS A 73 28.20 -51.83 -31.87
C HIS A 73 28.29 -52.11 -30.38
N GLU A 74 27.28 -51.73 -29.61
CA GLU A 74 27.31 -51.66 -28.13
C GLU A 74 27.46 -53.02 -27.41
N SER A 75 27.70 -54.11 -28.16
CA SER A 75 27.94 -55.45 -27.61
C SER A 75 29.08 -56.20 -28.31
N PHE A 76 29.87 -56.94 -27.54
CA PHE A 76 30.94 -57.82 -28.02
C PHE A 76 30.74 -59.25 -27.48
N LYS A 77 30.60 -60.22 -28.38
CA LYS A 77 30.48 -61.64 -28.01
C LYS A 77 31.82 -62.35 -28.16
N LEU A 78 32.32 -62.91 -27.06
CA LEU A 78 33.46 -63.82 -27.03
C LEU A 78 32.92 -65.26 -27.16
N PRO A 79 33.18 -65.97 -28.28
CA PRO A 79 32.45 -67.20 -28.62
C PRO A 79 32.94 -68.46 -27.89
N SER A 80 34.16 -68.46 -27.35
CA SER A 80 34.76 -69.59 -26.63
C SER A 80 35.74 -69.06 -25.57
N LEU A 81 35.42 -69.29 -24.30
CA LEU A 81 36.22 -68.88 -23.14
C LEU A 81 37.34 -69.89 -22.79
N TYR A 82 38.50 -69.39 -22.39
CA TYR A 82 39.64 -70.14 -21.86
C TYR A 82 40.02 -69.63 -20.47
N THR A 83 40.78 -70.41 -19.69
CA THR A 83 41.14 -70.03 -18.30
C THR A 83 41.87 -68.68 -18.22
N GLY A 84 42.66 -68.32 -19.23
CA GLY A 84 43.33 -67.01 -19.37
C GLY A 84 42.40 -65.81 -19.65
N ASP A 85 41.13 -66.05 -20.01
CA ASP A 85 40.11 -65.00 -20.11
C ASP A 85 39.58 -64.57 -18.73
N SER A 86 39.93 -65.28 -17.64
CA SER A 86 39.65 -64.82 -16.27
C SER A 86 40.34 -63.47 -15.99
N GLY A 87 39.62 -62.49 -15.44
CA GLY A 87 40.15 -61.14 -15.21
C GLY A 87 39.09 -60.07 -14.97
N GLU A 88 39.53 -58.84 -14.76
CA GLU A 88 38.66 -57.67 -14.55
C GLU A 88 38.37 -56.92 -15.85
N TYR A 89 37.10 -56.80 -16.21
CA TYR A 89 36.61 -56.16 -17.42
C TYR A 89 35.92 -54.81 -17.14
N GLN A 90 36.17 -53.81 -17.98
CA GLN A 90 35.58 -52.46 -17.87
C GLN A 90 35.41 -51.82 -19.27
N CYS A 91 34.28 -51.16 -19.51
CA CYS A 91 34.04 -50.36 -20.72
C CYS A 91 34.56 -48.93 -20.53
N PHE A 92 35.25 -48.40 -21.55
CA PHE A 92 35.65 -46.99 -21.63
C PHE A 92 35.01 -46.39 -22.89
N PHE A 93 34.20 -45.36 -22.71
CA PHE A 93 33.48 -44.64 -23.75
C PHE A 93 34.19 -43.33 -24.07
N TYR A 94 34.32 -43.02 -25.36
CA TYR A 94 35.04 -41.86 -25.88
C TYR A 94 34.14 -41.02 -26.79
N GLN A 95 34.06 -39.73 -26.47
CA GLN A 95 33.54 -38.67 -27.32
C GLN A 95 34.59 -37.56 -27.42
N LYS A 96 34.53 -36.73 -28.46
CA LYS A 96 35.57 -35.77 -28.91
C LYS A 96 36.24 -34.90 -27.82
N ARG A 97 35.63 -34.70 -26.65
CA ARG A 97 36.20 -33.98 -25.49
C ARG A 97 35.88 -34.61 -24.11
N SER A 98 35.48 -35.88 -24.06
CA SER A 98 35.07 -36.55 -22.82
C SER A 98 35.24 -38.06 -22.87
N THR A 99 35.88 -38.60 -21.85
CA THR A 99 35.92 -40.03 -21.54
C THR A 99 34.91 -40.34 -20.43
N LYS A 100 34.25 -41.49 -20.51
CA LYS A 100 33.39 -42.05 -19.47
C LYS A 100 33.80 -43.51 -19.22
N GLU A 101 33.70 -43.94 -17.97
CA GLU A 101 34.05 -45.29 -17.52
C GLU A 101 32.82 -46.00 -16.96
N SER A 102 32.71 -47.30 -17.19
CA SER A 102 31.66 -48.12 -16.58
C SER A 102 32.04 -48.67 -15.20
N ASN A 103 31.08 -49.32 -14.54
CA ASN A 103 31.36 -50.34 -13.54
C ASN A 103 32.31 -51.43 -14.08
N LYS A 104 32.97 -52.12 -13.15
CA LYS A 104 33.86 -53.24 -13.42
C LYS A 104 33.12 -54.56 -13.19
N ILE A 105 33.42 -55.58 -14.00
CA ILE A 105 32.95 -56.96 -13.79
C ILE A 105 34.17 -57.87 -13.76
N TYR A 106 34.27 -58.74 -12.75
CA TYR A 106 35.31 -59.76 -12.68
C TYR A 106 34.76 -61.09 -13.23
N LEU A 107 35.49 -61.71 -14.17
CA LEU A 107 35.16 -63.01 -14.74
C LEU A 107 36.12 -64.09 -14.26
N THR A 108 35.60 -65.29 -14.06
CA THR A 108 36.37 -66.51 -13.75
C THR A 108 35.98 -67.61 -14.72
N VAL A 109 36.95 -68.12 -15.48
CA VAL A 109 36.75 -69.24 -16.41
C VAL A 109 37.45 -70.46 -15.86
N SER A 110 36.70 -71.51 -15.57
CA SER A 110 37.22 -72.75 -15.00
C SER A 110 37.17 -73.93 -15.98
N ASP A 111 38.14 -74.81 -15.89
CA ASP A 111 38.19 -76.11 -16.54
C ASP A 111 37.69 -77.26 -15.65
N ARG A 112 37.43 -77.00 -14.36
CA ARG A 112 36.79 -77.95 -13.41
C ARG A 112 35.46 -78.51 -13.92
N ILE A 113 35.04 -79.62 -13.30
CA ILE A 113 33.75 -80.28 -13.55
C ILE A 113 32.60 -79.53 -12.87
N VAL A 114 32.85 -78.84 -11.76
CA VAL A 114 31.86 -78.06 -11.00
C VAL A 114 32.26 -76.58 -10.94
N ILE A 115 31.28 -75.68 -11.13
CA ILE A 115 31.43 -74.24 -10.92
C ILE A 115 30.29 -73.68 -10.07
N LEU A 116 30.58 -72.61 -9.35
CA LEU A 116 29.60 -71.77 -8.67
C LEU A 116 29.39 -70.50 -9.51
N GLU A 117 28.17 -70.24 -9.97
CA GLU A 117 27.79 -68.99 -10.64
C GLU A 117 27.30 -67.97 -9.59
N SER A 118 27.89 -66.78 -9.56
CA SER A 118 27.34 -65.60 -8.87
C SER A 118 26.88 -64.55 -9.89
N PRO A 119 25.85 -63.73 -9.62
CA PRO A 119 25.40 -62.70 -10.54
C PRO A 119 26.48 -61.64 -10.80
N ALA A 120 26.58 -61.15 -12.03
CA ALA A 120 27.62 -60.20 -12.44
C ALA A 120 27.29 -58.71 -12.19
N SER A 121 26.11 -58.43 -11.64
CA SER A 121 25.72 -57.12 -11.12
C SER A 121 26.42 -56.82 -9.78
N THR A 122 26.84 -55.57 -9.57
CA THR A 122 27.29 -55.06 -8.26
C THR A 122 26.33 -55.46 -7.14
N LEU A 123 26.85 -56.09 -6.09
CA LEU A 123 26.12 -56.48 -4.88
C LEU A 123 26.41 -55.50 -3.74
N PHE A 124 25.41 -55.23 -2.90
CA PHE A 124 25.59 -54.41 -1.71
C PHE A 124 25.59 -55.24 -0.42
N GLU A 125 26.21 -54.73 0.63
CA GLU A 125 26.17 -55.33 1.97
C GLU A 125 24.73 -55.52 2.47
N GLY A 126 24.40 -56.74 2.91
CA GLY A 126 23.04 -57.10 3.36
C GLY A 126 22.03 -57.32 2.24
N GLU A 127 22.44 -57.32 0.98
CA GLU A 127 21.56 -57.65 -0.16
C GLU A 127 21.38 -59.18 -0.30
N SER A 128 20.15 -59.60 -0.63
CA SER A 128 19.87 -61.02 -0.89
C SER A 128 20.25 -61.38 -2.32
N VAL A 129 21.14 -62.38 -2.47
CA VAL A 129 21.65 -62.85 -3.76
C VAL A 129 21.42 -64.34 -3.91
N THR A 130 21.15 -64.78 -5.14
CA THR A 130 20.99 -66.20 -5.48
C THR A 130 22.26 -66.69 -6.16
N LEU A 131 22.91 -67.69 -5.58
CA LEU A 131 24.06 -68.39 -6.16
C LEU A 131 23.58 -69.70 -6.80
N ARG A 132 24.28 -70.18 -7.83
CA ARG A 132 23.89 -71.38 -8.59
C ARG A 132 25.08 -72.30 -8.82
N CYS A 133 24.96 -73.56 -8.41
CA CYS A 133 25.98 -74.56 -8.67
C CYS A 133 25.69 -75.28 -9.99
N ARG A 134 26.70 -75.50 -10.83
CA ARG A 134 26.58 -76.24 -12.10
C ARG A 134 27.62 -77.34 -12.19
N ASN A 135 27.18 -78.51 -12.64
CA ASN A 135 28.02 -79.65 -12.97
C ASN A 135 28.06 -79.82 -14.50
N ARG A 136 29.26 -79.95 -15.07
CA ARG A 136 29.50 -80.11 -16.52
C ARG A 136 28.96 -81.42 -17.09
N ILE A 137 28.74 -82.42 -16.24
CA ILE A 137 28.39 -83.81 -16.59
C ILE A 137 26.88 -84.10 -16.39
N GLN A 138 26.10 -83.16 -15.84
CA GLN A 138 24.66 -83.31 -15.54
C GLN A 138 24.31 -84.57 -14.72
N ARG A 139 24.69 -84.58 -13.44
CA ARG A 139 24.15 -85.55 -12.47
C ARG A 139 22.79 -85.09 -11.93
N GLU A 140 21.94 -86.04 -11.53
CA GLU A 140 20.66 -85.79 -10.84
C GLU A 140 20.83 -85.53 -9.32
N GLU A 141 22.08 -85.50 -8.84
CA GLU A 141 22.44 -85.17 -7.45
C GLU A 141 22.18 -83.67 -7.16
N ASN A 142 21.67 -83.36 -5.97
CA ASN A 142 21.56 -81.97 -5.51
C ASN A 142 22.94 -81.44 -5.08
N ALA A 143 23.26 -80.21 -5.49
CA ALA A 143 24.47 -79.53 -5.07
C ALA A 143 24.44 -79.18 -3.58
N SER A 144 25.54 -79.42 -2.87
CA SER A 144 25.77 -78.91 -1.52
C SER A 144 26.53 -77.59 -1.58
N PHE A 145 26.22 -76.65 -0.67
CA PHE A 145 26.82 -75.31 -0.66
C PHE A 145 27.52 -75.04 0.68
N TYR A 146 28.66 -74.34 0.61
CA TYR A 146 29.50 -74.04 1.77
C TYR A 146 29.75 -72.53 1.86
N ARG A 147 29.81 -72.02 3.09
CA ARG A 147 30.24 -70.66 3.44
C ARG A 147 31.49 -70.78 4.31
N ASP A 148 32.60 -70.21 3.85
CA ASP A 148 33.91 -70.26 4.53
C ASP A 148 34.28 -71.69 5.01
N GLY A 149 34.03 -72.68 4.15
CA GLY A 149 34.25 -74.12 4.40
C GLY A 149 33.17 -74.82 5.24
N SER A 150 32.20 -74.10 5.81
CA SER A 150 31.11 -74.66 6.60
C SER A 150 29.86 -74.94 5.75
N LEU A 151 29.28 -76.14 5.86
CA LEU A 151 28.08 -76.53 5.10
C LEU A 151 26.87 -75.64 5.47
N ILE A 152 26.23 -75.06 4.45
CA ILE A 152 24.99 -74.28 4.60
C ILE A 152 23.83 -75.25 4.78
N THR A 153 23.41 -75.45 6.03
CA THR A 153 22.30 -76.35 6.38
C THR A 153 20.94 -75.65 6.28
N THR A 154 19.92 -76.38 5.81
CA THR A 154 18.53 -75.88 5.72
C THR A 154 17.79 -76.13 7.03
N ASP A 155 17.35 -75.08 7.72
CA ASP A 155 16.37 -75.21 8.82
C ASP A 155 14.98 -75.56 8.26
N ARG A 156 14.23 -76.41 8.97
CA ARG A 156 12.85 -76.78 8.64
C ARG A 156 11.82 -75.71 9.06
N ASN A 157 12.18 -74.77 9.94
CA ASN A 157 11.24 -73.80 10.55
C ASN A 157 11.51 -72.33 10.16
N HIS A 158 11.34 -72.01 8.87
CA HIS A 158 10.96 -70.67 8.38
C HIS A 158 11.86 -69.47 8.74
N GLN A 159 13.11 -69.46 8.24
CA GLN A 159 13.66 -68.32 7.48
C GLN A 159 14.85 -68.81 6.63
N SER A 160 14.57 -69.11 5.36
CA SER A 160 15.29 -70.13 4.58
C SER A 160 16.36 -69.60 3.63
N PRO A 161 17.48 -70.33 3.47
CA PRO A 161 18.07 -70.57 2.16
C PRO A 161 17.19 -71.59 1.41
N LEU A 162 16.49 -71.19 0.34
CA LEU A 162 15.83 -72.17 -0.54
C LEU A 162 16.88 -72.91 -1.36
N MET A 163 17.05 -74.20 -1.11
CA MET A 163 17.78 -75.12 -1.99
C MET A 163 16.83 -75.74 -3.01
N ALA A 164 16.74 -75.11 -4.18
CA ALA A 164 15.94 -75.59 -5.31
C ALA A 164 16.75 -75.49 -6.61
N ASN A 165 16.64 -76.51 -7.48
CA ASN A 165 17.27 -76.54 -8.81
C ASN A 165 18.77 -76.19 -8.82
N ASN A 166 19.53 -76.69 -7.84
CA ASN A 166 20.95 -76.39 -7.62
C ASN A 166 21.25 -74.88 -7.47
N THR A 167 20.37 -74.15 -6.79
CA THR A 167 20.57 -72.77 -6.34
C THR A 167 20.44 -72.63 -4.83
N VAL A 168 21.02 -71.57 -4.26
CA VAL A 168 20.83 -71.17 -2.87
C VAL A 168 20.67 -69.65 -2.77
N GLN A 169 19.74 -69.17 -1.95
CA GLN A 169 19.64 -67.76 -1.59
C GLN A 169 20.44 -67.48 -0.31
N ILE A 170 21.34 -66.49 -0.36
CA ILE A 170 22.14 -66.05 0.79
C ILE A 170 22.06 -64.52 0.93
N ILE A 171 22.45 -64.01 2.11
CA ILE A 171 22.63 -62.57 2.34
C ILE A 171 24.11 -62.24 2.13
N SER A 172 24.39 -61.22 1.32
CA SER A 172 25.76 -60.87 0.93
C SER A 172 26.50 -60.16 2.07
N ASP A 173 27.52 -60.84 2.57
CA ASP A 173 28.27 -60.54 3.81
C ASP A 173 29.80 -60.53 3.61
N GLY A 174 30.27 -60.70 2.38
CA GLY A 174 31.69 -60.73 2.05
C GLY A 174 32.40 -62.07 2.35
N SER A 175 31.68 -63.11 2.78
CA SER A 175 32.21 -64.47 2.93
C SER A 175 32.65 -65.09 1.60
N SER A 176 33.43 -66.17 1.71
CA SER A 176 33.77 -67.07 0.60
C SER A 176 32.74 -68.17 0.47
N TYR A 177 32.37 -68.53 -0.77
CA TYR A 177 31.36 -69.55 -1.06
C TYR A 177 31.89 -70.59 -2.05
N SER A 178 31.66 -71.87 -1.78
CA SER A 178 31.93 -72.98 -2.72
C SER A 178 30.72 -73.92 -2.79
N CYS A 179 30.72 -74.83 -3.77
CA CYS A 179 29.70 -75.87 -3.87
C CYS A 179 30.26 -77.19 -4.41
N THR A 180 29.62 -78.31 -4.04
CA THR A 180 30.02 -79.66 -4.44
C THR A 180 28.90 -80.45 -5.11
N PHE A 181 29.30 -81.41 -5.95
CA PHE A 181 28.46 -82.53 -6.42
C PHE A 181 29.18 -83.85 -6.11
N GLY A 182 28.82 -84.48 -4.99
CA GLY A 182 29.62 -85.57 -4.44
C GLY A 182 31.01 -85.06 -4.04
N ASP A 183 32.07 -85.73 -4.49
CA ASP A 183 33.47 -85.40 -4.19
C ASP A 183 34.04 -84.24 -5.04
N GLU A 184 33.31 -83.75 -6.04
CA GLU A 184 33.77 -82.68 -6.96
C GLU A 184 33.39 -81.28 -6.41
N GLU A 185 34.38 -80.44 -6.09
CA GLU A 185 34.18 -79.06 -5.58
C GLU A 185 34.48 -77.98 -6.65
N SER A 186 33.72 -76.87 -6.61
CA SER A 186 34.04 -75.63 -7.34
C SER A 186 35.32 -74.95 -6.84
N GLU A 187 35.83 -73.98 -7.58
CA GLU A 187 36.68 -72.95 -6.94
C GLU A 187 35.83 -72.14 -5.93
N PRO A 188 36.41 -71.67 -4.81
CA PRO A 188 35.73 -70.81 -3.86
C PRO A 188 35.67 -69.36 -4.36
N ILE A 189 34.49 -68.75 -4.32
CA ILE A 189 34.24 -67.37 -4.76
C ILE A 189 33.96 -66.49 -3.55
N LYS A 190 34.84 -65.52 -3.31
CA LYS A 190 34.57 -64.42 -2.37
C LYS A 190 33.72 -63.35 -3.05
N LEU A 191 32.52 -63.10 -2.52
CA LEU A 191 31.62 -62.07 -3.05
C LEU A 191 32.20 -60.68 -2.77
N ARG A 192 32.30 -59.85 -3.81
CA ARG A 192 32.68 -58.43 -3.68
C ARG A 192 31.40 -57.61 -3.38
N THR A 193 31.33 -57.01 -2.21
CA THR A 193 30.23 -56.12 -1.80
C THR A 193 30.68 -54.66 -1.77
N GLU A 194 29.81 -53.77 -2.24
CA GLU A 194 29.91 -52.32 -2.01
C GLU A 194 29.13 -51.94 -0.73
N PRO A 195 29.53 -50.88 -0.01
CA PRO A 195 28.80 -50.41 1.16
C PRO A 195 27.39 -49.95 0.81
N LYS A 196 26.47 -50.05 1.77
CA LYS A 196 25.06 -49.69 1.56
C LYS A 196 24.90 -48.26 1.02
N PRO A 197 24.25 -48.06 -0.14
CA PRO A 197 24.19 -46.76 -0.78
C PRO A 197 23.04 -45.90 -0.22
N LYS A 198 23.25 -44.57 -0.26
CA LYS A 198 22.25 -43.54 0.08
C LYS A 198 21.61 -42.98 -1.19
N ALA A 199 20.30 -42.74 -1.16
CA ALA A 199 19.62 -42.05 -2.24
C ALA A 199 19.96 -40.55 -2.27
N GLN A 200 19.98 -39.95 -3.45
CA GLN A 200 20.19 -38.51 -3.67
C GLN A 200 18.97 -37.93 -4.36
N LEU A 201 18.38 -36.91 -3.74
CA LEU A 201 17.25 -36.14 -4.26
C LEU A 201 17.76 -34.80 -4.81
N ARG A 202 17.29 -34.41 -5.99
CA ARG A 202 17.54 -33.10 -6.62
C ARG A 202 16.24 -32.54 -7.15
N ASP A 203 16.05 -31.23 -7.02
CA ASP A 203 14.91 -30.48 -7.50
C ASP A 203 15.26 -29.61 -8.73
N ILE A 204 14.25 -29.35 -9.56
CA ILE A 204 14.33 -28.50 -10.73
C ILE A 204 13.05 -27.65 -10.78
N PHE A 205 13.22 -26.33 -10.89
CA PHE A 205 12.14 -25.36 -11.07
C PHE A 205 12.00 -24.96 -12.55
N PRO A 206 11.19 -25.66 -13.37
CA PRO A 206 10.73 -25.08 -14.62
C PRO A 206 9.86 -23.84 -14.31
N GLY A 207 9.91 -22.81 -15.17
CA GLY A 207 9.23 -21.53 -14.95
C GLY A 207 7.70 -21.54 -14.93
N GLY A 208 7.05 -22.71 -14.80
CA GLY A 208 5.61 -22.89 -14.82
C GLY A 208 5.10 -23.73 -13.65
N GLY A 209 4.77 -23.07 -12.53
CA GLY A 209 3.99 -23.67 -11.44
C GLY A 209 4.71 -24.72 -10.60
N ASN A 210 4.84 -25.93 -11.11
CA ASN A 210 5.22 -27.14 -10.35
C ASN A 210 6.73 -27.33 -10.24
N VAL A 211 7.16 -28.05 -9.20
CA VAL A 211 8.56 -28.48 -9.02
C VAL A 211 8.73 -29.87 -9.61
N THR A 212 9.85 -30.14 -10.28
CA THR A 212 10.23 -31.48 -10.74
C THR A 212 11.31 -32.04 -9.82
N LEU A 213 10.99 -33.10 -9.09
CA LEU A 213 11.90 -33.79 -8.19
C LEU A 213 12.49 -35.02 -8.89
N THR A 214 13.79 -35.24 -8.73
CA THR A 214 14.56 -36.34 -9.34
C THR A 214 15.32 -37.11 -8.27
N CYS A 215 15.04 -38.40 -8.11
CA CYS A 215 15.74 -39.30 -7.20
C CYS A 215 16.77 -40.15 -7.96
N SER A 216 17.93 -40.39 -7.35
CA SER A 216 19.04 -41.17 -7.92
C SER A 216 19.82 -41.93 -6.84
N VAL A 217 20.60 -42.93 -7.22
CA VAL A 217 21.52 -43.68 -6.34
C VAL A 217 22.87 -43.75 -7.04
N GLY A 218 23.96 -43.42 -6.33
CA GLY A 218 25.32 -43.45 -6.86
C GLY A 218 26.16 -44.62 -6.33
N PRO A 219 27.25 -45.03 -7.03
CA PRO A 219 27.58 -44.65 -8.41
C PRO A 219 26.54 -45.22 -9.39
N SER A 220 26.28 -44.47 -10.47
CA SER A 220 25.05 -44.62 -11.24
C SER A 220 24.85 -45.98 -11.90
N SER A 221 23.57 -46.37 -12.01
CA SER A 221 23.06 -47.38 -12.95
C SER A 221 23.60 -48.82 -12.81
N ALA A 222 23.82 -49.29 -11.58
CA ALA A 222 23.47 -50.68 -11.27
C ALA A 222 21.96 -50.87 -11.57
N SER A 223 21.62 -51.69 -12.56
CA SER A 223 20.26 -51.78 -13.10
C SER A 223 19.24 -52.35 -12.11
N GLY A 224 17.97 -51.93 -12.23
CA GLY A 224 16.84 -52.50 -11.48
C GLY A 224 16.30 -51.68 -10.29
N TRP A 225 16.84 -50.51 -9.97
CA TRP A 225 16.28 -49.65 -8.91
C TRP A 225 14.88 -49.11 -9.24
N ARG A 226 13.88 -49.43 -8.39
CA ARG A 226 12.57 -48.76 -8.33
C ARG A 226 12.58 -47.73 -7.20
N TYR A 227 12.12 -46.51 -7.45
CA TYR A 227 12.15 -45.44 -6.45
C TYR A 227 10.84 -45.34 -5.67
N PHE A 228 10.96 -45.06 -4.37
CA PHE A 228 9.88 -44.88 -3.42
C PHE A 228 9.96 -43.44 -2.90
N TRP A 229 8.82 -42.75 -2.89
CA TRP A 229 8.71 -41.32 -2.60
C TRP A 229 7.83 -41.10 -1.38
N TYR A 230 8.12 -40.08 -0.57
CA TYR A 230 7.46 -39.82 0.71
C TYR A 230 7.24 -38.30 0.91
N LYS A 231 6.26 -37.92 1.74
CA LYS A 231 5.86 -36.53 2.05
C LYS A 231 5.73 -36.35 3.58
N LYS A 232 5.96 -35.15 4.15
CA LYS A 232 5.84 -34.89 5.62
C LYS A 232 4.51 -35.41 6.21
N GLU A 233 3.40 -35.15 5.52
CA GLU A 233 2.04 -35.60 5.87
C GLU A 233 1.79 -37.12 5.72
N LYS A 234 2.60 -37.81 4.92
CA LYS A 234 2.38 -39.19 4.47
C LYS A 234 3.72 -39.93 4.45
N SER A 235 4.27 -40.12 5.64
CA SER A 235 5.60 -40.70 5.88
C SER A 235 5.58 -42.23 6.04
N SER A 236 4.43 -42.82 6.39
CA SER A 236 4.25 -44.25 6.67
C SER A 236 4.12 -45.12 5.42
N GLU A 237 3.61 -44.58 4.32
CA GLU A 237 3.48 -45.28 3.04
C GLU A 237 4.09 -44.47 1.88
N PRO A 238 4.66 -45.13 0.86
CA PRO A 238 5.14 -44.44 -0.32
C PRO A 238 3.98 -43.84 -1.14
N LEU A 239 4.23 -42.67 -1.73
CA LEU A 239 3.29 -41.94 -2.57
C LEU A 239 2.88 -42.76 -3.80
N LYS A 240 1.59 -42.65 -4.16
CA LYS A 240 0.93 -43.36 -5.26
C LYS A 240 0.53 -42.37 -6.34
N LYS A 241 0.13 -42.86 -7.53
CA LYS A 241 -0.28 -42.01 -8.68
C LYS A 241 -1.47 -41.06 -8.41
N GLN A 242 -2.16 -41.23 -7.28
CA GLN A 242 -3.24 -40.36 -6.80
C GLN A 242 -2.70 -39.18 -5.97
N ASP A 243 -1.49 -39.31 -5.39
CA ASP A 243 -0.88 -38.30 -4.53
C ASP A 243 -0.02 -37.30 -5.32
N VAL A 244 0.72 -37.77 -6.34
CA VAL A 244 1.67 -36.97 -7.15
C VAL A 244 1.74 -37.44 -8.60
N VAL A 245 2.17 -36.57 -9.51
CA VAL A 245 2.32 -36.88 -10.94
C VAL A 245 3.68 -37.51 -11.19
N PHE A 246 3.71 -38.81 -11.52
CA PHE A 246 4.94 -39.52 -11.89
C PHE A 246 5.31 -39.24 -13.34
N LEU A 247 6.49 -38.64 -13.57
CA LEU A 247 7.04 -38.39 -14.90
C LEU A 247 7.84 -39.59 -15.40
N THR A 248 8.69 -40.15 -14.53
CA THR A 248 9.45 -41.39 -14.78
C THR A 248 9.57 -42.18 -13.46
N ASN A 249 10.16 -43.38 -13.49
CA ASN A 249 10.50 -44.13 -12.28
C ASN A 249 11.30 -43.28 -11.27
N GLY A 250 12.24 -42.46 -11.75
CA GLY A 250 13.09 -41.60 -10.92
C GLY A 250 12.63 -40.15 -10.79
N GLN A 251 11.46 -39.76 -11.32
CA GLN A 251 11.02 -38.36 -11.33
C GLN A 251 9.52 -38.17 -11.08
N ILE A 252 9.19 -37.22 -10.20
CA ILE A 252 7.82 -36.76 -9.93
C ILE A 252 7.69 -35.25 -10.14
N SER A 253 6.52 -34.81 -10.58
CA SER A 253 6.11 -33.41 -10.56
C SER A 253 5.15 -33.19 -9.39
N VAL A 254 5.42 -32.17 -8.59
CA VAL A 254 4.68 -31.86 -7.37
C VAL A 254 4.24 -30.40 -7.33
N SER A 255 3.11 -30.14 -6.68
CA SER A 255 2.76 -28.80 -6.24
C SER A 255 3.78 -28.32 -5.20
N ARG A 256 4.02 -27.00 -5.17
CA ARG A 256 4.77 -26.34 -4.09
C ARG A 256 4.05 -26.55 -2.75
N GLY A 257 4.78 -26.48 -1.64
CA GLY A 257 4.20 -26.54 -0.28
C GLY A 257 4.37 -27.88 0.45
N SER A 258 5.51 -28.58 0.30
CA SER A 258 5.88 -29.67 1.21
C SER A 258 7.38 -30.03 1.18
N PHE A 259 7.82 -30.70 2.24
CA PHE A 259 9.02 -31.52 2.30
C PHE A 259 8.78 -32.85 1.57
N TYR A 260 9.77 -33.32 0.81
CA TYR A 260 9.78 -34.63 0.17
C TYR A 260 11.14 -35.32 0.36
N TRP A 261 11.14 -36.64 0.44
CA TRP A 261 12.35 -37.47 0.42
C TRP A 261 12.08 -38.78 -0.35
N CYS A 262 13.14 -39.48 -0.75
CA CYS A 262 13.04 -40.71 -1.53
C CYS A 262 13.99 -41.82 -1.04
N ARG A 263 13.74 -43.06 -1.46
CA ARG A 263 14.74 -44.16 -1.38
C ARG A 263 14.61 -45.09 -2.58
N GLY A 264 15.70 -45.73 -2.98
CA GLY A 264 15.67 -46.83 -3.96
C GLY A 264 15.33 -48.16 -3.30
N GLY A 265 14.76 -49.09 -4.06
CA GLY A 265 14.76 -50.51 -3.73
C GLY A 265 14.86 -51.41 -4.97
N ARG A 266 15.35 -52.63 -4.82
CA ARG A 266 15.48 -53.64 -5.89
C ARG A 266 15.51 -55.06 -5.33
N GLY A 267 15.50 -56.08 -6.20
CA GLY A 267 15.59 -57.49 -5.80
C GLY A 267 14.28 -58.09 -5.25
N ASN A 268 14.34 -59.35 -4.85
CA ASN A 268 13.27 -60.09 -4.18
C ASN A 268 13.87 -61.08 -3.14
N PRO A 269 13.70 -60.86 -1.82
CA PRO A 269 12.99 -59.74 -1.18
C PRO A 269 13.61 -58.38 -1.52
N VAL A 270 12.82 -57.30 -1.37
CA VAL A 270 13.24 -55.95 -1.78
C VAL A 270 14.30 -55.40 -0.82
N TYR A 271 15.55 -55.34 -1.30
CA TYR A 271 16.63 -54.57 -0.69
C TYR A 271 16.36 -53.07 -0.87
N TYR A 272 16.73 -52.24 0.10
CA TYR A 272 16.44 -50.80 0.11
C TYR A 272 17.68 -49.97 0.47
N THR A 273 17.86 -48.85 -0.24
CA THR A 273 18.87 -47.83 0.10
C THR A 273 18.55 -47.15 1.42
N GLU A 274 19.50 -46.38 1.94
CA GLU A 274 19.15 -45.32 2.88
C GLU A 274 18.28 -44.24 2.20
N TYR A 275 17.55 -43.48 3.01
CA TYR A 275 16.76 -42.35 2.53
C TYR A 275 17.66 -41.22 2.01
N SER A 276 17.15 -40.46 1.06
CA SER A 276 17.73 -39.16 0.70
C SER A 276 17.56 -38.18 1.86
N ASP A 277 18.41 -37.16 1.84
CA ASP A 277 18.10 -35.92 2.55
C ASP A 277 16.79 -35.33 2.00
N ALA A 278 16.05 -34.61 2.85
CA ALA A 278 14.75 -34.06 2.49
C ALA A 278 14.89 -32.72 1.76
N VAL A 279 14.03 -32.47 0.76
CA VAL A 279 14.01 -31.23 -0.01
C VAL A 279 12.69 -30.48 0.21
N VAL A 280 12.81 -29.18 0.45
CA VAL A 280 11.70 -28.24 0.69
C VAL A 280 11.20 -27.68 -0.63
N THR A 281 9.92 -27.90 -0.96
CA THR A 281 9.29 -27.33 -2.18
C THR A 281 8.45 -26.08 -1.90
N ASN A 282 8.50 -25.55 -0.68
CA ASN A 282 7.83 -24.31 -0.30
C ASN A 282 8.53 -23.14 -1.01
N ARG A 283 7.74 -22.17 -1.51
CA ARG A 283 8.29 -20.89 -1.99
C ARG A 283 8.10 -19.81 -0.93
N ALA A 284 9.14 -19.03 -0.70
CA ALA A 284 9.03 -17.72 -0.08
C ALA A 284 8.43 -16.72 -1.08
N VAL A 285 7.64 -15.75 -0.61
CA VAL A 285 7.08 -14.65 -1.40
C VAL A 285 7.18 -13.37 -0.60
N VAL A 286 7.81 -12.33 -1.16
CA VAL A 286 7.76 -11.00 -0.56
C VAL A 286 6.43 -10.34 -0.91
N THR A 287 5.65 -9.96 0.11
CA THR A 287 4.47 -9.09 -0.03
C THR A 287 4.75 -7.72 0.60
N LEU A 288 4.18 -6.67 0.00
CA LEU A 288 4.40 -5.27 0.39
C LEU A 288 3.15 -4.73 1.10
N ARG A 289 3.32 -4.17 2.31
CA ARG A 289 2.23 -3.58 3.10
C ARG A 289 2.66 -2.21 3.68
N PRO A 290 1.86 -1.14 3.51
CA PRO A 290 0.70 -1.01 2.62
C PRO A 290 1.08 -1.08 1.14
N ASN A 291 0.16 -1.54 0.29
CA ASN A 291 0.35 -1.62 -1.16
C ASN A 291 -0.06 -0.32 -1.87
N TRP A 292 0.50 0.82 -1.45
CA TRP A 292 0.21 2.13 -2.03
C TRP A 292 0.56 2.21 -3.53
N PRO A 293 -0.21 2.94 -4.36
CA PRO A 293 0.02 3.03 -5.81
C PRO A 293 1.29 3.82 -6.17
N GLU A 294 1.69 4.76 -5.33
CA GLU A 294 3.00 5.44 -5.36
C GLU A 294 3.55 5.50 -3.93
N ILE A 295 4.84 5.21 -3.78
CA ILE A 295 5.59 5.28 -2.52
C ILE A 295 6.65 6.38 -2.67
N TYR A 296 6.71 7.28 -1.70
CA TYR A 296 7.64 8.40 -1.72
C TYR A 296 8.89 8.08 -0.90
N THR A 297 10.05 8.61 -1.30
CA THR A 297 11.32 8.39 -0.60
C THR A 297 11.24 8.94 0.83
N GLY A 298 11.47 8.06 1.82
CA GLY A 298 11.37 8.40 3.25
C GLY A 298 10.07 8.00 3.94
N GLU A 299 9.19 7.22 3.29
CA GLU A 299 8.03 6.59 3.93
C GLU A 299 8.44 5.30 4.64
N THR A 300 7.76 4.94 5.74
CA THR A 300 7.97 3.65 6.40
C THR A 300 7.03 2.62 5.82
N ILE A 301 7.58 1.49 5.37
CA ILE A 301 6.84 0.36 4.79
C ILE A 301 7.26 -0.95 5.45
N THR A 302 6.41 -1.98 5.38
CA THR A 302 6.71 -3.32 5.86
C THR A 302 6.65 -4.32 4.71
N LEU A 303 7.78 -4.95 4.42
CA LEU A 303 7.82 -6.17 3.61
C LEU A 303 7.49 -7.36 4.52
N THR A 304 6.74 -8.33 4.01
CA THR A 304 6.41 -9.59 4.72
C THR A 304 6.83 -10.77 3.86
N CYS A 305 7.50 -11.77 4.44
CA CYS A 305 7.90 -12.99 3.75
C CYS A 305 6.87 -14.10 4.01
N GLU A 306 5.99 -14.34 3.04
CA GLU A 306 4.92 -15.33 3.13
C GLU A 306 5.42 -16.67 2.55
N ILE A 307 5.59 -17.68 3.40
CA ILE A 307 5.98 -19.05 3.00
C ILE A 307 4.72 -19.91 2.91
N LYS A 308 4.39 -20.38 1.70
CA LYS A 308 3.18 -21.21 1.52
C LYS A 308 3.31 -22.55 2.25
N ASP A 309 2.21 -22.90 2.95
CA ASP A 309 1.98 -24.18 3.62
C ASP A 309 2.99 -24.52 4.75
N GLY A 310 3.75 -23.52 5.22
CA GLY A 310 4.51 -23.57 6.46
C GLY A 310 3.98 -22.52 7.43
N GLY A 311 3.71 -22.90 8.69
CA GLY A 311 3.33 -21.93 9.71
C GLY A 311 4.53 -21.08 10.14
N ASP A 312 4.34 -19.77 10.34
CA ASP A 312 5.45 -18.82 10.57
C ASP A 312 6.35 -19.18 11.77
N SER A 313 5.81 -19.96 12.73
CA SER A 313 6.58 -20.49 13.86
C SER A 313 7.69 -21.46 13.46
N GLU A 314 7.59 -22.20 12.35
CA GLU A 314 8.58 -23.23 11.95
C GLU A 314 9.88 -22.63 11.35
N TRP A 315 9.88 -21.36 10.92
CA TRP A 315 10.93 -20.77 10.08
C TRP A 315 11.68 -19.61 10.75
N ASP A 316 12.98 -19.50 10.48
CA ASP A 316 13.75 -18.26 10.60
C ASP A 316 13.93 -17.65 9.20
N TYR A 317 13.61 -16.38 9.06
CA TYR A 317 13.58 -15.63 7.81
C TYR A 317 14.91 -14.91 7.59
N ILE A 318 15.41 -14.99 6.36
CA ILE A 318 16.62 -14.29 5.89
C ILE A 318 16.19 -13.38 4.74
N TRP A 319 16.62 -12.12 4.77
CA TRP A 319 16.27 -11.11 3.76
C TRP A 319 17.50 -10.68 2.97
N THR A 320 17.39 -10.66 1.64
CA THR A 320 18.33 -9.93 0.79
C THR A 320 17.94 -8.45 0.79
N THR A 321 18.91 -7.58 1.02
CA THR A 321 18.79 -6.11 0.98
C THR A 321 19.94 -5.53 0.14
N PRO A 322 19.92 -4.24 -0.24
CA PRO A 322 20.98 -3.62 -1.05
C PRO A 322 22.38 -3.77 -0.44
N GLY A 323 23.16 -4.72 -0.98
CA GLY A 323 24.54 -4.99 -0.57
C GLY A 323 24.72 -5.91 0.64
N SER A 324 23.66 -6.47 1.24
CA SER A 324 23.79 -7.40 2.37
C SER A 324 22.58 -8.33 2.56
N GLU A 325 22.84 -9.52 3.09
CA GLU A 325 21.80 -10.37 3.68
C GLU A 325 21.65 -10.06 5.18
N THR A 326 20.43 -10.15 5.72
CA THR A 326 20.20 -10.00 7.16
C THR A 326 20.63 -11.25 7.93
N PRO A 327 20.93 -11.17 9.24
CA PRO A 327 20.91 -12.35 10.09
C PRO A 327 19.51 -13.02 10.06
N PRO A 328 19.41 -14.33 10.31
CA PRO A 328 18.13 -15.02 10.44
C PRO A 328 17.31 -14.43 11.61
N THR A 329 16.02 -14.18 11.38
CA THR A 329 15.08 -13.66 12.37
C THR A 329 13.80 -14.48 12.42
N SER A 330 13.16 -14.60 13.59
CA SER A 330 11.88 -15.30 13.72
C SER A 330 10.66 -14.44 13.33
N ASP A 331 10.86 -13.14 13.04
CA ASP A 331 9.81 -12.27 12.52
C ASP A 331 9.75 -12.37 10.98
N PRO A 332 8.61 -12.75 10.36
CA PRO A 332 8.44 -12.73 8.91
C PRO A 332 8.43 -11.32 8.30
N LYS A 333 8.55 -10.24 9.09
CA LYS A 333 8.48 -8.85 8.62
C LYS A 333 9.83 -8.13 8.60
N LEU A 334 10.01 -7.31 7.57
CA LEU A 334 11.10 -6.34 7.46
C LEU A 334 10.48 -4.95 7.28
N THR A 335 10.42 -4.18 8.36
CA THR A 335 10.03 -2.76 8.33
C THR A 335 11.23 -1.90 7.99
N LEU A 336 11.09 -1.01 7.00
CA LEU A 336 12.19 -0.21 6.47
C LEU A 336 11.72 1.15 5.95
N THR A 337 12.65 2.10 5.90
CA THR A 337 12.45 3.40 5.22
C THR A 337 12.60 3.20 3.71
N SER A 338 11.60 3.63 2.95
CA SER A 338 11.49 3.39 1.51
C SER A 338 12.63 4.04 0.72
N GLN A 339 13.33 3.20 -0.04
CA GLN A 339 14.43 3.57 -0.92
C GLN A 339 14.38 2.70 -2.19
N ARG A 340 14.98 3.14 -3.30
CA ARG A 340 15.01 2.35 -4.53
C ARG A 340 15.96 1.17 -4.36
N ALA A 341 15.41 -0.03 -4.29
CA ALA A 341 16.12 -1.21 -3.82
C ALA A 341 15.45 -2.51 -4.30
N ASP A 342 16.26 -3.55 -4.48
CA ASP A 342 15.80 -4.91 -4.72
C ASP A 342 15.77 -5.70 -3.40
N TYR A 343 14.67 -6.42 -3.16
CA TYR A 343 14.46 -7.22 -1.96
C TYR A 343 14.08 -8.66 -2.30
N GLY A 344 14.59 -9.61 -1.53
CA GLY A 344 14.23 -11.02 -1.59
C GLY A 344 14.16 -11.63 -0.20
N CYS A 345 13.48 -12.75 -0.04
CA CYS A 345 13.44 -13.47 1.25
C CYS A 345 13.55 -14.99 1.08
N MET A 346 14.05 -15.65 2.12
CA MET A 346 14.19 -17.11 2.22
C MET A 346 13.77 -17.54 3.64
N GLY A 347 13.11 -18.69 3.76
CA GLY A 347 12.93 -19.35 5.05
C GLY A 347 13.98 -20.42 5.28
N ARG A 348 14.61 -20.43 6.45
CA ARG A 348 15.42 -21.54 6.96
C ARG A 348 14.64 -22.25 8.07
N LEU A 349 14.66 -23.58 8.08
CA LEU A 349 13.91 -24.35 9.09
C LEU A 349 14.65 -24.35 10.43
N LYS A 350 13.94 -24.08 11.52
CA LYS A 350 14.51 -24.04 12.88
C LYS A 350 15.07 -25.41 13.28
N GLY A 351 16.36 -25.45 13.62
CA GLY A 351 17.07 -26.66 14.05
C GLY A 351 17.63 -27.54 12.93
N GLU A 352 17.39 -27.21 11.65
CA GLU A 352 17.92 -27.95 10.50
C GLU A 352 18.88 -27.10 9.62
N MET A 353 19.54 -27.76 8.68
CA MET A 353 20.26 -27.11 7.58
C MET A 353 19.34 -26.79 6.38
N SER A 354 18.10 -27.28 6.41
CA SER A 354 17.07 -27.15 5.37
C SER A 354 16.59 -25.69 5.21
N SER A 355 16.44 -25.24 3.96
CA SER A 355 15.86 -23.94 3.61
C SER A 355 14.93 -24.02 2.40
N THR A 356 14.10 -23.00 2.22
CA THR A 356 13.44 -22.74 0.93
C THR A 356 14.46 -22.29 -0.11
N HIS A 357 14.05 -22.23 -1.38
CA HIS A 357 14.71 -21.35 -2.35
C HIS A 357 14.44 -19.87 -1.97
N TRP A 358 15.28 -18.93 -2.44
CA TRP A 358 14.97 -17.50 -2.41
C TRP A 358 13.64 -17.21 -3.15
N SER A 359 12.93 -16.17 -2.72
CA SER A 359 11.76 -15.64 -3.42
C SER A 359 12.12 -15.09 -4.80
N ASP A 360 11.09 -14.87 -5.63
CA ASP A 360 11.21 -13.91 -6.72
C ASP A 360 11.60 -12.52 -6.15
N VAL A 361 12.41 -11.75 -6.89
CA VAL A 361 12.93 -10.45 -6.40
C VAL A 361 11.89 -9.35 -6.56
N LEU A 362 11.63 -8.61 -5.48
CA LEU A 362 10.78 -7.42 -5.47
C LEU A 362 11.63 -6.15 -5.61
N THR A 363 11.65 -5.58 -6.82
CA THR A 363 12.20 -4.23 -7.07
C THR A 363 11.25 -3.16 -6.54
N LEU A 364 11.62 -2.48 -5.46
CA LEU A 364 10.85 -1.37 -4.90
C LEU A 364 11.11 -0.09 -5.70
N THR A 365 10.07 0.38 -6.39
CA THR A 365 10.06 1.70 -7.03
C THR A 365 9.59 2.76 -6.05
N VAL A 366 10.41 3.80 -5.86
CA VAL A 366 10.09 4.98 -5.05
C VAL A 366 10.23 6.27 -5.85
N SER A 367 9.51 7.29 -5.39
CA SER A 367 9.38 8.61 -5.99
C SER A 367 9.95 9.69 -5.07
N ASP A 368 10.98 10.41 -5.52
CA ASP A 368 11.63 11.46 -4.73
C ASP A 368 10.81 12.76 -4.64
N LYS A 369 9.75 12.88 -5.46
CA LYS A 369 8.90 14.06 -5.55
C LYS A 369 7.77 14.00 -4.52
N ARG A 370 8.07 14.32 -3.26
CA ARG A 370 7.09 14.48 -2.16
C ARG A 370 5.85 15.27 -2.65
N PRO A 371 4.61 14.79 -2.39
CA PRO A 371 3.40 15.38 -2.96
C PRO A 371 3.14 16.81 -2.45
N LEU A 372 2.42 17.58 -3.28
CA LEU A 372 2.04 18.98 -3.03
C LEU A 372 0.51 19.10 -3.19
N PRO A 373 -0.25 19.23 -2.09
CA PRO A 373 -1.71 19.27 -2.15
C PRO A 373 -2.23 20.62 -2.67
N VAL A 374 -3.41 20.56 -3.31
CA VAL A 374 -4.10 21.70 -3.91
C VAL A 374 -5.32 22.05 -3.06
N LEU A 375 -5.18 23.10 -2.26
CA LEU A 375 -6.28 23.69 -1.51
C LEU A 375 -7.21 24.49 -2.44
N THR A 376 -8.51 24.35 -2.19
CA THR A 376 -9.58 25.20 -2.73
C THR A 376 -10.51 25.62 -1.59
N VAL A 377 -11.18 26.77 -1.74
CA VAL A 377 -12.06 27.35 -0.71
C VAL A 377 -13.36 27.84 -1.36
N SER A 378 -14.50 27.66 -0.69
CA SER A 378 -15.80 28.08 -1.20
C SER A 378 -16.78 28.44 -0.08
N PRO A 379 -17.46 29.60 -0.14
CA PRO A 379 -17.22 30.71 -1.05
C PRO A 379 -15.95 31.49 -0.65
N SER A 380 -15.29 32.15 -1.62
CA SER A 380 -14.13 33.02 -1.33
C SER A 380 -14.51 34.39 -0.75
N TRP A 381 -15.77 34.81 -0.96
CA TRP A 381 -16.38 36.02 -0.39
C TRP A 381 -17.68 35.64 0.34
N PRO A 382 -17.60 35.05 1.55
CA PRO A 382 -18.78 34.74 2.37
C PRO A 382 -19.49 36.03 2.84
N SER A 383 -20.79 35.92 3.10
CA SER A 383 -21.47 36.91 3.95
C SER A 383 -20.91 36.82 5.38
N PRO A 384 -20.80 37.94 6.14
CA PRO A 384 -20.25 37.91 7.49
C PRO A 384 -20.95 36.89 8.40
N GLY A 385 -20.17 35.97 8.97
CA GLY A 385 -20.67 34.89 9.83
C GLY A 385 -21.09 33.61 9.11
N ALA A 386 -21.08 33.57 7.78
CA ALA A 386 -21.37 32.35 7.02
C ALA A 386 -20.25 31.31 7.11
N SER A 387 -20.60 30.05 6.86
CA SER A 387 -19.68 28.92 6.81
C SER A 387 -18.84 28.91 5.53
N VAL A 388 -17.54 28.62 5.63
CA VAL A 388 -16.67 28.36 4.47
C VAL A 388 -16.23 26.90 4.45
N THR A 389 -16.32 26.27 3.28
CA THR A 389 -15.76 24.93 3.03
C THR A 389 -14.36 25.06 2.44
N LEU A 390 -13.39 24.43 3.09
CA LEU A 390 -12.06 24.15 2.56
C LEU A 390 -12.07 22.74 1.94
N ASN A 391 -11.45 22.55 0.77
CA ASN A 391 -11.24 21.24 0.14
C ASN A 391 -9.77 21.07 -0.26
N CYS A 392 -9.14 19.96 0.13
CA CYS A 392 -7.70 19.71 -0.01
C CYS A 392 -7.44 18.48 -0.89
N ARG A 393 -7.17 18.68 -2.18
CA ARG A 393 -6.90 17.56 -3.10
C ARG A 393 -5.43 17.16 -3.10
N VAL A 394 -5.18 15.86 -3.10
CA VAL A 394 -3.86 15.24 -3.23
C VAL A 394 -3.93 14.12 -4.28
N ASP A 395 -2.85 13.91 -5.00
CA ASP A 395 -2.74 12.78 -5.94
C ASP A 395 -2.88 11.45 -5.18
N HIS A 396 -3.52 10.47 -5.82
CA HIS A 396 -3.82 9.15 -5.23
C HIS A 396 -4.58 9.23 -3.88
N ALA A 397 -5.66 10.01 -3.81
CA ALA A 397 -6.50 10.19 -2.62
C ALA A 397 -6.92 8.87 -1.91
N SER A 398 -7.10 7.77 -2.66
CA SER A 398 -7.41 6.44 -2.12
C SER A 398 -6.29 5.78 -1.31
N ALA A 399 -5.12 6.42 -1.16
CA ALA A 399 -3.94 5.85 -0.52
C ALA A 399 -3.84 6.13 1.00
N GLY A 400 -4.97 6.39 1.68
CA GLY A 400 -5.05 6.52 3.14
C GLY A 400 -4.40 7.79 3.69
N TRP A 401 -4.73 8.95 3.12
CA TRP A 401 -4.26 10.26 3.60
C TRP A 401 -5.19 10.85 4.66
N SER A 402 -4.61 11.31 5.78
CA SER A 402 -5.25 12.22 6.73
C SER A 402 -4.90 13.67 6.37
N PHE A 403 -5.88 14.57 6.44
CA PHE A 403 -5.73 15.98 6.06
C PHE A 403 -5.62 16.90 7.29
N TYR A 404 -4.60 17.74 7.30
CA TYR A 404 -4.28 18.68 8.37
C TYR A 404 -4.47 20.12 7.86
N TRP A 405 -5.18 20.92 8.63
CA TRP A 405 -5.72 22.21 8.22
C TRP A 405 -5.14 23.34 9.07
N TYR A 406 -4.62 24.38 8.41
CA TYR A 406 -3.88 25.44 9.04
C TYR A 406 -4.41 26.82 8.63
N LYS A 407 -4.43 27.74 9.59
CA LYS A 407 -4.52 29.18 9.33
C LYS A 407 -3.15 29.70 8.89
N ALA A 408 -3.11 30.48 7.82
CA ALA A 408 -1.93 31.21 7.41
C ALA A 408 -1.90 32.56 8.13
N VAL A 409 -0.82 32.82 8.87
CA VAL A 409 -0.60 34.04 9.65
C VAL A 409 0.61 34.79 9.07
N PRO A 410 0.49 36.07 8.66
CA PRO A 410 1.59 36.84 8.09
C PRO A 410 2.87 36.81 8.95
N LYS A 411 4.03 36.71 8.29
CA LYS A 411 5.35 36.96 8.89
C LYS A 411 5.98 38.20 8.25
N ASN A 412 6.82 38.91 9.00
CA ASN A 412 7.55 40.08 8.48
C ASN A 412 8.47 39.72 7.28
N SER A 413 8.96 38.47 7.18
CA SER A 413 9.69 37.98 6.01
C SER A 413 8.84 38.03 4.72
N TYR A 414 9.45 38.47 3.61
CA TYR A 414 8.80 38.70 2.31
C TYR A 414 8.01 37.48 1.81
N ASN A 415 6.73 37.66 1.51
CA ASN A 415 5.78 36.62 1.08
C ASN A 415 5.72 35.35 1.96
N SER A 416 6.16 35.44 3.23
CA SER A 416 6.15 34.31 4.16
C SER A 416 4.96 34.36 5.13
N TYR A 417 4.51 33.17 5.53
CA TYR A 417 3.46 32.94 6.50
C TYR A 417 3.94 31.93 7.56
N ARG A 418 3.41 32.02 8.78
CA ARG A 418 3.36 30.93 9.76
C ARG A 418 2.09 30.12 9.48
N PHE A 419 2.14 28.82 9.72
CA PHE A 419 0.97 27.95 9.66
C PHE A 419 0.64 27.51 11.08
N GLU A 420 -0.56 27.85 11.53
CA GLU A 420 -1.10 27.52 12.86
C GLU A 420 -2.25 26.54 12.68
N LEU A 421 -2.19 25.40 13.38
CA LEU A 421 -3.16 24.33 13.20
C LEU A 421 -4.55 24.77 13.67
N LEU A 422 -5.59 24.43 12.91
CA LEU A 422 -6.97 24.73 13.29
C LEU A 422 -7.44 23.79 14.41
N ALA A 423 -8.27 24.31 15.31
CA ALA A 423 -8.91 23.52 16.35
C ALA A 423 -9.70 22.36 15.72
N GLY A 424 -9.55 21.16 16.29
CA GLY A 424 -10.13 19.92 15.72
C GLY A 424 -9.29 19.25 14.63
N SER A 425 -8.18 19.86 14.17
CA SER A 425 -7.30 19.27 13.14
C SER A 425 -6.07 18.53 13.72
N GLU A 426 -5.99 18.31 15.03
CA GLU A 426 -4.81 17.76 15.72
C GLU A 426 -4.36 16.39 15.20
N ASN A 427 -5.30 15.46 15.02
CA ASN A 427 -5.03 14.13 14.44
C ASN A 427 -5.17 14.08 12.90
N GLY A 428 -5.63 15.18 12.29
CA GLY A 428 -6.08 15.24 10.90
C GLY A 428 -7.50 14.69 10.69
N THR A 429 -8.09 14.96 9.53
CA THR A 429 -9.40 14.45 9.09
C THR A 429 -9.23 13.38 8.01
N GLU A 430 -10.04 12.33 8.00
CA GLU A 430 -10.08 11.38 6.88
C GLU A 430 -10.73 11.99 5.62
N GLN A 431 -11.64 12.95 5.83
CA GLN A 431 -12.27 13.72 4.77
C GLN A 431 -11.29 14.75 4.20
N ASP A 432 -11.32 14.92 2.88
CA ASP A 432 -10.62 15.98 2.13
C ASP A 432 -11.31 17.36 2.26
N LEU A 433 -12.22 17.50 3.22
CA LEU A 433 -13.13 18.62 3.44
C LEU A 433 -13.08 19.09 4.90
N PHE A 434 -13.06 20.41 5.12
CA PHE A 434 -13.14 21.02 6.45
C PHE A 434 -14.02 22.27 6.40
N ILE A 435 -14.96 22.42 7.34
CA ILE A 435 -15.90 23.53 7.38
C ILE A 435 -15.50 24.49 8.52
N ILE A 436 -15.53 25.79 8.23
CA ILE A 436 -15.24 26.87 9.16
C ILE A 436 -16.48 27.73 9.30
N ASP A 437 -17.18 27.61 10.43
CA ASP A 437 -18.36 28.40 10.76
C ASP A 437 -18.01 29.78 11.33
N GLY A 438 -18.92 30.75 11.18
CA GLY A 438 -18.77 32.07 11.79
C GLY A 438 -17.70 32.96 11.16
N GLN A 439 -17.29 32.71 9.91
CA GLN A 439 -16.19 33.45 9.28
C GLN A 439 -16.59 34.90 9.00
N THR A 440 -15.89 35.84 9.65
CA THR A 440 -16.24 37.27 9.69
C THR A 440 -15.19 38.19 9.08
N HIS A 441 -13.94 37.73 8.98
CA HIS A 441 -12.78 38.53 8.61
C HIS A 441 -12.03 37.94 7.41
N THR A 442 -11.11 38.70 6.82
CA THR A 442 -10.15 38.14 5.86
C THR A 442 -9.23 37.12 6.56
N ALA A 443 -9.01 35.96 5.95
CA ALA A 443 -8.13 34.93 6.48
C ALA A 443 -7.51 34.08 5.36
N GLY A 444 -6.23 33.74 5.52
CA GLY A 444 -5.57 32.73 4.69
C GLY A 444 -5.61 31.35 5.32
N TYR A 445 -5.71 30.32 4.48
CA TYR A 445 -5.70 28.91 4.89
C TYR A 445 -4.72 28.10 4.03
N VAL A 446 -4.22 27.00 4.61
CA VAL A 446 -3.31 26.03 4.00
C VAL A 446 -3.70 24.63 4.47
N CYS A 447 -3.53 23.62 3.62
CA CYS A 447 -3.70 22.22 4.00
C CYS A 447 -2.42 21.40 3.77
N ARG A 448 -2.36 20.22 4.39
CA ARG A 448 -1.27 19.25 4.29
C ARG A 448 -1.85 17.84 4.44
N ALA A 449 -1.37 16.88 3.67
CA ALA A 449 -1.74 15.47 3.86
C ALA A 449 -0.66 14.74 4.69
N GLY A 450 -1.02 13.66 5.38
CA GLY A 450 -0.08 12.75 6.06
C GLY A 450 -0.60 11.32 6.09
N ARG A 451 0.31 10.32 6.07
CA ARG A 451 -0.01 8.89 6.13
C ARG A 451 1.12 8.06 6.73
N GLY A 452 0.81 6.83 7.13
CA GLY A 452 1.79 5.87 7.67
C GLY A 452 2.19 6.12 9.13
N ASP A 453 3.03 5.25 9.67
CA ASP A 453 3.58 5.33 11.02
C ASP A 453 5.09 5.03 10.99
N PRO A 454 5.98 5.98 11.38
CA PRO A 454 5.69 7.38 11.71
C PRO A 454 5.11 8.15 10.52
N VAL A 455 4.28 9.16 10.81
CA VAL A 455 3.52 9.92 9.79
C VAL A 455 4.44 10.62 8.80
N PHE A 456 4.44 10.16 7.55
CA PHE A 456 5.00 10.87 6.42
C PHE A 456 4.01 11.94 5.95
N TYR A 457 4.47 13.18 5.88
CA TYR A 457 3.63 14.31 5.45
C TYR A 457 3.99 14.82 4.05
N SER A 458 2.97 15.32 3.34
CA SER A 458 3.16 16.12 2.12
C SER A 458 3.85 17.46 2.42
N TRP A 459 4.16 18.20 1.35
CA TRP A 459 4.36 19.64 1.46
C TRP A 459 3.05 20.34 1.88
N HIS A 460 3.17 21.56 2.40
CA HIS A 460 2.00 22.43 2.59
C HIS A 460 1.47 22.92 1.24
N SER A 461 0.16 23.07 1.10
CA SER A 461 -0.46 23.68 -0.08
C SER A 461 0.00 25.12 -0.27
N LYS A 462 -0.21 25.67 -1.48
CA LYS A 462 -0.26 27.14 -1.62
C LYS A 462 -1.37 27.70 -0.70
N PRO A 463 -1.19 28.89 -0.10
CA PRO A 463 -2.26 29.56 0.63
C PRO A 463 -3.44 29.92 -0.28
N LYS A 464 -4.65 29.77 0.24
CA LYS A 464 -5.89 30.32 -0.36
C LYS A 464 -6.57 31.22 0.66
N PHE A 465 -7.24 32.27 0.18
CA PHE A 465 -7.80 33.31 1.04
C PHE A 465 -9.32 33.34 0.96
N VAL A 466 -9.91 33.61 2.11
CA VAL A 466 -11.29 34.04 2.27
C VAL A 466 -11.23 35.54 2.57
N TRP A 467 -12.05 36.32 1.87
CA TRP A 467 -12.05 37.77 1.97
C TRP A 467 -13.34 38.29 2.62
N SER A 468 -13.22 39.32 3.44
CA SER A 468 -14.36 40.03 4.02
C SER A 468 -14.25 41.52 3.72
N GLY A 469 -15.35 42.15 3.30
CA GLY A 469 -15.43 43.60 3.13
C GLY A 469 -15.61 44.37 4.46
N ASP A 470 -15.78 43.64 5.58
CA ASP A 470 -16.13 44.22 6.86
C ASP A 470 -14.92 44.71 7.66
N ILE A 471 -14.95 45.97 8.09
CA ILE A 471 -13.87 46.63 8.83
C ILE A 471 -13.74 46.05 10.24
N ASN A 472 -12.51 45.72 10.64
CA ASN A 472 -12.17 45.35 12.02
C ASN A 472 -11.40 46.51 12.68
N SER A 473 -11.67 46.79 13.96
CA SER A 473 -10.99 47.86 14.71
C SER A 473 -9.48 47.65 14.90
N ALA A 474 -8.99 46.41 14.76
CA ALA A 474 -7.57 46.10 14.83
C ALA A 474 -6.83 46.27 13.48
N ALA A 475 -7.52 46.14 12.35
CA ALA A 475 -6.93 46.19 11.02
C ALA A 475 -7.97 46.59 9.95
N SER A 476 -7.69 47.67 9.23
CA SER A 476 -8.56 48.22 8.19
C SER A 476 -7.79 48.70 6.96
N LEU A 477 -8.44 48.63 5.80
CA LEU A 477 -8.00 49.14 4.50
C LEU A 477 -9.04 50.14 4.00
N THR A 478 -8.60 51.38 3.76
CA THR A 478 -9.38 52.42 3.09
C THR A 478 -8.89 52.61 1.65
N VAL A 479 -9.82 52.97 0.74
CA VAL A 479 -9.55 53.21 -0.68
C VAL A 479 -9.93 54.65 -1.01
N SER A 480 -9.05 55.35 -1.72
CA SER A 480 -9.23 56.75 -2.09
C SER A 480 -8.89 56.97 -3.58
N PRO A 481 -9.84 57.46 -4.42
CA PRO A 481 -11.26 57.67 -4.13
C PRO A 481 -12.00 56.38 -3.74
N ASP A 482 -13.10 56.46 -2.99
CA ASP A 482 -13.92 55.28 -2.63
C ASP A 482 -14.76 54.82 -3.84
N SER A 483 -14.19 53.91 -4.63
CA SER A 483 -14.84 53.28 -5.79
C SER A 483 -14.31 51.88 -6.03
N VAL A 484 -15.17 50.93 -6.41
CA VAL A 484 -14.76 49.59 -6.88
C VAL A 484 -14.07 49.70 -8.25
N GLN A 485 -14.59 50.55 -9.14
CA GLN A 485 -14.10 50.71 -10.50
C GLN A 485 -13.38 52.06 -10.65
N HIS A 486 -12.22 52.06 -11.32
CA HIS A 486 -11.44 53.26 -11.59
C HIS A 486 -10.89 53.26 -13.02
N PHE A 487 -10.62 54.44 -13.57
CA PHE A 487 -9.94 54.52 -14.87
C PHE A 487 -8.48 54.06 -14.77
N THR A 488 -7.98 53.43 -15.83
CA THR A 488 -6.58 53.00 -16.00
C THR A 488 -5.55 54.09 -15.64
N GLU A 489 -5.82 55.34 -16.00
CA GLU A 489 -4.92 56.49 -15.78
C GLU A 489 -5.12 57.20 -14.43
N THR A 490 -6.21 56.92 -13.70
CA THR A 490 -6.43 57.52 -12.38
C THR A 490 -5.59 56.84 -11.30
N PRO A 491 -4.80 57.59 -10.49
CA PRO A 491 -4.14 57.02 -9.32
C PRO A 491 -5.19 56.63 -8.26
N VAL A 492 -4.92 55.57 -7.52
CA VAL A 492 -5.75 55.08 -6.42
C VAL A 492 -4.84 54.83 -5.23
N SER A 493 -5.19 55.35 -4.06
CA SER A 493 -4.45 55.14 -2.82
C SER A 493 -5.18 54.14 -1.93
N LEU A 494 -4.41 53.17 -1.43
CA LEU A 494 -4.81 52.10 -0.54
C LEU A 494 -4.10 52.32 0.79
N SER A 495 -4.83 52.74 1.83
CA SER A 495 -4.26 53.16 3.11
C SER A 495 -4.62 52.17 4.22
N CYS A 496 -3.60 51.68 4.95
CA CYS A 496 -3.79 50.78 6.08
C CYS A 496 -3.84 51.55 7.40
N GLU A 497 -4.83 51.23 8.24
CA GLU A 497 -5.06 51.84 9.55
C GLU A 497 -5.46 50.75 10.57
N GLY A 498 -4.98 50.84 11.82
CA GLY A 498 -5.28 49.87 12.87
C GLY A 498 -4.22 49.83 13.99
N ASN A 499 -4.17 48.72 14.73
CA ASN A 499 -3.33 48.55 15.94
C ASN A 499 -1.84 48.24 15.67
N SER A 500 -1.35 48.42 14.44
CA SER A 500 0.05 48.18 14.07
C SER A 500 0.66 49.40 13.39
N THR A 501 1.95 49.61 13.59
CA THR A 501 2.74 50.68 12.96
C THR A 501 3.25 50.30 11.58
N GLU A 502 3.40 49.00 11.28
CA GLU A 502 3.92 48.50 10.01
C GLU A 502 2.89 47.62 9.30
N TRP A 503 2.67 47.94 8.03
CA TRP A 503 1.68 47.29 7.16
C TRP A 503 2.27 47.03 5.78
N ARG A 504 1.91 45.89 5.18
CA ARG A 504 2.09 45.66 3.74
C ARG A 504 0.73 45.53 3.06
N VAL A 505 0.49 46.37 2.05
CA VAL A 505 -0.64 46.18 1.12
C VAL A 505 -0.28 45.04 0.18
N MET A 506 -1.09 43.99 0.19
CA MET A 506 -0.98 42.80 -0.64
C MET A 506 -1.97 42.86 -1.80
N ARG A 507 -1.68 42.12 -2.88
CA ARG A 507 -2.56 41.94 -4.04
C ARG A 507 -2.64 40.46 -4.43
N PHE A 508 -3.85 40.01 -4.73
CA PHE A 508 -4.17 38.76 -5.40
C PHE A 508 -4.77 39.01 -6.79
N TYR A 509 -4.41 38.16 -7.75
CA TYR A 509 -4.95 38.13 -9.11
C TYR A 509 -4.82 36.71 -9.68
N GLU A 510 -5.41 36.44 -10.84
CA GLU A 510 -5.71 35.10 -11.38
C GLU A 510 -4.52 34.13 -11.53
N SER A 511 -3.27 34.60 -11.45
CA SER A 511 -2.07 33.76 -11.55
C SER A 511 -1.74 32.96 -10.28
N ASP A 512 -2.51 33.11 -9.20
CA ASP A 512 -2.25 32.50 -7.88
C ASP A 512 -0.95 32.99 -7.19
N TYR A 513 -0.36 34.10 -7.64
CA TYR A 513 0.83 34.72 -7.04
C TYR A 513 0.49 36.00 -6.26
N LEU A 514 0.92 36.01 -4.99
CA LEU A 514 0.81 37.13 -4.07
C LEU A 514 1.96 38.13 -4.30
N TYR A 515 1.64 39.41 -4.43
CA TYR A 515 2.66 40.46 -4.54
C TYR A 515 2.35 41.64 -3.60
N PRO A 516 3.33 42.09 -2.79
CA PRO A 516 3.19 43.32 -2.01
C PRO A 516 3.30 44.56 -2.91
N CYS A 517 2.79 45.70 -2.43
CA CYS A 517 2.77 46.97 -3.16
C CYS A 517 4.11 47.36 -3.80
N SER A 518 5.24 47.07 -3.18
CA SER A 518 6.59 47.38 -3.71
C SER A 518 6.88 46.74 -5.07
N SER A 519 6.13 45.71 -5.49
CA SER A 519 6.24 45.09 -6.81
C SER A 519 5.42 45.79 -7.91
N TRP A 520 4.40 46.59 -7.56
CA TRP A 520 3.38 47.08 -8.53
C TRP A 520 2.86 48.52 -8.33
N GLY A 521 3.16 49.17 -7.21
CA GLY A 521 2.75 50.54 -6.86
C GLY A 521 3.86 51.32 -6.16
N LYS A 522 3.51 52.48 -5.58
CA LYS A 522 4.42 53.31 -4.77
C LYS A 522 3.97 53.30 -3.30
N ILE A 523 4.85 52.94 -2.38
CA ILE A 523 4.59 53.00 -0.93
C ILE A 523 4.95 54.39 -0.40
N THR A 524 4.17 54.92 0.54
CA THR A 524 4.44 56.15 1.31
C THR A 524 3.74 56.03 2.66
N GLY A 525 4.50 55.73 3.72
CA GLY A 525 3.93 55.32 5.01
C GLY A 525 3.10 54.04 4.88
N SER A 526 1.98 53.95 5.59
CA SER A 526 1.00 52.85 5.45
C SER A 526 0.15 52.91 4.19
N THR A 527 0.41 53.86 3.28
CA THR A 527 -0.33 54.05 2.03
C THR A 527 0.42 53.50 0.83
N CYS A 528 -0.29 52.74 -0.01
CA CYS A 528 0.16 52.27 -1.32
C CYS A 528 -0.64 52.97 -2.43
N THR A 529 0.03 53.71 -3.31
CA THR A 529 -0.61 54.27 -4.51
C THR A 529 -0.41 53.32 -5.71
N ILE A 530 -1.51 52.92 -6.34
CA ILE A 530 -1.50 52.21 -7.62
C ILE A 530 -1.00 53.17 -8.72
N THR A 531 0.20 52.91 -9.25
CA THR A 531 0.84 53.75 -10.30
C THR A 531 0.85 53.09 -11.68
N ARG A 532 0.56 51.79 -11.78
CA ARG A 532 0.50 51.05 -13.05
C ARG A 532 -0.95 50.84 -13.48
N SER A 533 -1.24 51.07 -14.75
CA SER A 533 -2.59 51.17 -15.30
C SER A 533 -3.37 49.85 -15.40
N TRP A 534 -2.69 48.71 -15.35
CA TRP A 534 -3.26 47.36 -15.49
C TRP A 534 -3.43 46.59 -14.16
N VAL A 535 -3.42 47.31 -13.03
CA VAL A 535 -3.42 46.71 -11.68
C VAL A 535 -4.84 46.62 -11.11
N SER A 536 -5.62 45.68 -11.65
CA SER A 536 -6.87 45.18 -11.04
C SER A 536 -6.58 44.03 -10.05
N GLY A 537 -7.51 43.69 -9.16
CA GLY A 537 -7.44 42.50 -8.31
C GLY A 537 -8.05 42.69 -6.92
N VAL A 538 -7.81 41.74 -6.01
CA VAL A 538 -8.21 41.85 -4.60
C VAL A 538 -7.02 42.33 -3.76
N PHE A 539 -7.25 43.33 -2.91
CA PHE A 539 -6.26 43.99 -2.09
C PHE A 539 -6.62 43.91 -0.60
N TRP A 540 -5.64 43.76 0.27
CA TRP A 540 -5.78 43.82 1.74
C TRP A 540 -4.47 44.28 2.38
N CYS A 541 -4.53 44.68 3.65
CA CYS A 541 -3.38 44.96 4.48
C CYS A 541 -3.02 43.75 5.35
N GLU A 542 -1.74 43.45 5.47
CA GLU A 542 -1.19 42.51 6.47
C GLU A 542 -0.31 43.28 7.46
N SER A 543 -0.48 43.03 8.76
CA SER A 543 0.37 43.59 9.82
C SER A 543 1.54 42.65 10.18
N GLU A 544 2.57 43.20 10.84
CA GLU A 544 3.58 42.36 11.52
C GLU A 544 2.95 41.49 12.63
N THR A 545 1.89 41.98 13.28
CA THR A 545 1.15 41.25 14.33
C THR A 545 0.33 40.05 13.81
N GLY A 546 0.44 39.71 12.52
CA GLY A 546 -0.20 38.54 11.94
C GLY A 546 -1.69 38.71 11.64
N GLN A 547 -2.15 39.95 11.47
CA GLN A 547 -3.55 40.30 11.23
C GLN A 547 -3.78 40.68 9.76
N PHE A 548 -5.01 40.44 9.29
CA PHE A 548 -5.50 40.86 7.97
C PHE A 548 -6.59 41.92 8.16
N SER A 549 -6.61 42.94 7.29
CA SER A 549 -7.72 43.91 7.23
C SER A 549 -8.96 43.37 6.49
N ASN A 550 -10.00 44.19 6.38
CA ASN A 550 -10.96 44.06 5.28
C ASN A 550 -10.23 44.05 3.91
N ALA A 551 -10.85 43.40 2.93
CA ALA A 551 -10.36 43.31 1.57
C ALA A 551 -11.21 44.16 0.61
N ALA A 552 -10.58 44.69 -0.43
CA ALA A 552 -11.19 45.47 -1.50
C ALA A 552 -10.93 44.77 -2.84
N ASN A 553 -11.98 44.50 -3.62
CA ASN A 553 -11.84 44.13 -5.03
C ASN A 553 -11.88 45.42 -5.88
N ILE A 554 -10.88 45.65 -6.72
CA ILE A 554 -10.74 46.88 -7.52
C ILE A 554 -10.46 46.53 -8.98
N THR A 555 -11.20 47.15 -9.91
CA THR A 555 -10.98 47.02 -11.36
C THR A 555 -10.50 48.31 -12.01
N LYS A 556 -9.70 48.14 -13.08
CA LYS A 556 -9.20 49.21 -13.94
C LYS A 556 -9.84 49.15 -15.32
N GLU A 557 -10.67 50.15 -15.63
CA GLU A 557 -11.44 50.26 -16.88
C GLU A 557 -10.93 51.41 -17.76
N TYR A 558 -11.28 51.42 -19.05
CA TYR A 558 -10.79 52.42 -20.00
C TYR A 558 -11.74 53.58 -20.31
N GLU A 559 -13.00 53.29 -20.72
CA GLU A 559 -13.90 54.31 -21.29
C GLU A 559 -15.02 54.76 -20.32
N ILE A 560 -15.57 53.81 -19.56
CA ILE A 560 -16.75 53.99 -18.70
C ILE A 560 -16.55 53.21 -17.39
N ILE A 561 -16.99 53.77 -16.26
CA ILE A 561 -16.99 53.12 -14.93
C ILE A 561 -18.33 53.32 -14.21
N LEU A 562 -18.71 52.33 -13.41
CA LEU A 562 -19.69 52.48 -12.35
C LEU A 562 -18.96 52.82 -11.05
N VAL A 563 -19.12 54.05 -10.58
CA VAL A 563 -18.67 54.45 -9.24
C VAL A 563 -19.67 53.90 -8.24
N SER A 564 -19.22 52.89 -7.49
CA SER A 564 -19.92 52.23 -6.39
C SER A 564 -18.97 52.11 -5.20
N PRO A 565 -19.43 52.29 -3.94
CA PRO A 565 -18.55 52.22 -2.78
C PRO A 565 -17.87 50.86 -2.67
N VAL A 566 -16.62 50.84 -2.18
CA VAL A 566 -15.86 49.61 -1.90
C VAL A 566 -16.38 48.91 -0.64
N ARG A 567 -16.98 49.68 0.28
CA ARG A 567 -17.42 49.22 1.61
C ARG A 567 -18.90 48.82 1.59
N PRO A 568 -19.32 47.80 2.38
CA PRO A 568 -20.74 47.51 2.58
C PRO A 568 -21.49 48.72 3.12
N VAL A 569 -22.66 49.01 2.55
CA VAL A 569 -23.53 50.11 3.00
C VAL A 569 -24.44 49.61 4.12
N ALA A 570 -24.57 50.37 5.19
CA ALA A 570 -25.45 50.01 6.30
C ALA A 570 -26.93 50.22 5.93
N GLU A 571 -27.81 49.35 6.44
CA GLU A 571 -29.26 49.52 6.29
C GLU A 571 -29.74 50.87 6.84
N GLY A 572 -30.62 51.53 6.09
CA GLY A 572 -31.15 52.86 6.39
C GLY A 572 -30.29 54.02 5.89
N CYS A 573 -29.01 53.81 5.56
CA CYS A 573 -28.16 54.84 4.94
C CYS A 573 -28.55 55.07 3.47
N SER A 574 -28.14 56.22 2.92
CA SER A 574 -28.25 56.50 1.49
C SER A 574 -26.96 56.15 0.73
N VAL A 575 -27.09 55.67 -0.51
CA VAL A 575 -25.96 55.52 -1.45
C VAL A 575 -26.31 56.09 -2.81
N THR A 576 -25.35 56.77 -3.46
CA THR A 576 -25.46 57.22 -4.85
C THR A 576 -24.44 56.48 -5.70
N LEU A 577 -24.92 55.70 -6.66
CA LEU A 577 -24.11 55.09 -7.70
C LEU A 577 -24.03 56.06 -8.90
N SER A 578 -22.84 56.33 -9.42
CA SER A 578 -22.68 57.27 -10.56
C SER A 578 -21.94 56.63 -11.74
N CYS A 579 -22.48 56.81 -12.94
CA CYS A 579 -21.90 56.29 -14.17
C CYS A 579 -21.01 57.36 -14.78
N LYS A 580 -19.69 57.17 -14.75
CA LYS A 580 -18.70 58.17 -15.22
C LYS A 580 -18.00 57.71 -16.48
N PHE A 581 -17.75 58.65 -17.37
CA PHE A 581 -17.02 58.46 -18.63
C PHE A 581 -15.64 59.11 -18.53
N LYS A 582 -14.64 58.59 -19.25
CA LYS A 582 -13.29 59.17 -19.31
C LYS A 582 -13.26 60.56 -19.97
N THR A 583 -14.26 60.87 -20.79
CA THR A 583 -14.46 62.18 -21.43
C THR A 583 -15.71 62.85 -20.86
N GLU A 584 -15.75 64.18 -20.82
CA GLU A 584 -16.88 64.96 -20.24
C GLU A 584 -18.18 64.92 -21.07
N ASN A 585 -18.27 64.00 -22.04
CA ASN A 585 -19.41 63.86 -22.94
C ASN A 585 -20.71 63.54 -22.18
N LEU A 586 -21.77 64.28 -22.53
CA LEU A 586 -23.09 64.23 -21.87
C LEU A 586 -23.96 63.08 -22.42
N TYR A 587 -23.49 61.85 -22.32
CA TYR A 587 -24.24 60.68 -22.75
C TYR A 587 -25.38 60.31 -21.78
N ASN A 588 -26.50 59.83 -22.34
CA ASN A 588 -27.60 59.24 -21.58
C ASN A 588 -27.25 57.82 -21.12
N VAL A 589 -27.71 57.46 -19.92
CA VAL A 589 -27.34 56.22 -19.22
C VAL A 589 -28.58 55.49 -18.72
N ASP A 590 -28.55 54.16 -18.84
CA ASP A 590 -29.52 53.23 -18.25
C ASP A 590 -28.84 52.41 -17.14
N PHE A 591 -29.46 52.30 -15.96
CA PHE A 591 -28.96 51.51 -14.83
C PHE A 591 -29.70 50.17 -14.71
N TYR A 592 -28.93 49.11 -14.46
CA TYR A 592 -29.42 47.74 -14.31
C TYR A 592 -28.95 47.16 -12.98
N LYS A 593 -29.79 46.31 -12.39
CA LYS A 593 -29.50 45.50 -11.20
C LYS A 593 -29.91 44.06 -11.45
N ASN A 594 -28.98 43.11 -11.29
CA ASN A 594 -29.19 41.68 -11.58
C ASN A 594 -29.87 41.50 -12.96
N ASP A 595 -29.25 42.08 -14.01
CA ASP A 595 -29.74 42.22 -15.40
C ASP A 595 -31.08 42.95 -15.61
N LYS A 596 -31.82 43.32 -14.56
CA LYS A 596 -33.09 44.04 -14.67
C LYS A 596 -32.87 45.56 -14.73
N LEU A 597 -33.45 46.23 -15.72
CA LEU A 597 -33.48 47.69 -15.82
C LEU A 597 -34.20 48.30 -14.60
N ILE A 598 -33.58 49.29 -13.96
CA ILE A 598 -34.13 49.97 -12.76
C ILE A 598 -34.24 51.51 -12.89
N GLN A 599 -33.45 52.15 -13.75
CA GLN A 599 -33.57 53.58 -14.06
C GLN A 599 -33.16 53.84 -15.51
N ASN A 600 -33.93 54.66 -16.23
CA ASN A 600 -33.81 54.90 -17.68
C ASN A 600 -34.03 56.37 -18.08
N ASP A 601 -33.71 57.31 -17.19
CA ASP A 601 -33.92 58.74 -17.38
C ASP A 601 -32.69 59.44 -17.98
N THR A 602 -32.46 60.72 -17.65
CA THR A 602 -31.28 61.50 -18.07
C THR A 602 -30.27 61.70 -16.93
N ARG A 603 -30.52 61.16 -15.73
CA ARG A 603 -29.61 61.27 -14.59
C ARG A 603 -28.52 60.21 -14.72
N ARG A 604 -27.26 60.65 -14.70
CA ARG A 604 -26.07 59.78 -14.69
C ARG A 604 -25.78 59.19 -13.30
N GLU A 605 -26.74 59.32 -12.38
CA GLU A 605 -26.65 58.96 -10.97
C GLU A 605 -27.95 58.28 -10.53
N LEU A 606 -27.81 57.24 -9.71
CA LEU A 606 -28.87 56.45 -9.09
C LEU A 606 -28.70 56.55 -7.57
N THR A 607 -29.62 57.23 -6.89
CA THR A 607 -29.60 57.38 -5.43
C THR A 607 -30.63 56.46 -4.79
N ILE A 608 -30.18 55.54 -3.95
CA ILE A 608 -31.01 54.73 -3.06
C ILE A 608 -30.99 55.42 -1.70
N SER A 609 -32.06 56.12 -1.34
CA SER A 609 -32.07 57.03 -0.17
C SER A 609 -32.14 56.33 1.19
N ALA A 610 -32.61 55.07 1.24
CA ALA A 610 -32.69 54.25 2.45
C ALA A 610 -32.46 52.79 2.06
N VAL A 611 -31.20 52.36 2.08
CA VAL A 611 -30.76 51.03 1.65
C VAL A 611 -31.35 49.95 2.56
N SER A 612 -31.87 48.89 1.94
CA SER A 612 -32.39 47.69 2.59
C SER A 612 -31.60 46.44 2.15
N LYS A 613 -31.73 45.30 2.85
CA LYS A 613 -31.12 44.05 2.38
C LYS A 613 -31.64 43.61 1.01
N SER A 614 -32.81 44.08 0.57
CA SER A 614 -33.30 43.85 -0.80
C SER A 614 -32.57 44.65 -1.87
N ASP A 615 -31.82 45.70 -1.49
CA ASP A 615 -31.03 46.54 -2.38
C ASP A 615 -29.66 45.94 -2.75
N GLU A 616 -29.24 44.88 -2.07
CA GLU A 616 -28.06 44.10 -2.40
C GLU A 616 -28.15 43.46 -3.81
N GLY A 617 -27.00 43.31 -4.49
CA GLY A 617 -26.91 42.68 -5.81
C GLY A 617 -25.81 43.25 -6.71
N PHE A 618 -25.73 42.74 -7.94
CA PHE A 618 -24.88 43.25 -9.00
C PHE A 618 -25.53 44.44 -9.71
N TYR A 619 -24.81 45.55 -9.83
CA TYR A 619 -25.21 46.74 -10.57
C TYR A 619 -24.27 46.96 -11.76
N LYS A 620 -24.82 47.44 -12.88
CA LYS A 620 -24.08 47.93 -14.06
C LYS A 620 -24.83 49.09 -14.71
N CYS A 621 -24.10 49.97 -15.39
CA CYS A 621 -24.70 51.03 -16.21
C CYS A 621 -24.34 50.87 -17.69
N LYS A 622 -25.21 51.39 -18.57
CA LYS A 622 -25.07 51.31 -20.02
C LYS A 622 -25.24 52.67 -20.66
N ARG A 623 -24.35 53.05 -21.58
CA ARG A 623 -24.54 54.17 -22.52
C ARG A 623 -25.61 53.82 -23.54
N ARG A 624 -26.70 54.60 -23.58
CA ARG A 624 -27.92 54.28 -24.35
C ARG A 624 -27.71 54.24 -25.88
N ASP A 625 -26.75 55.01 -26.40
CA ASP A 625 -26.45 55.11 -27.84
C ASP A 625 -25.59 53.97 -28.41
N SER A 626 -25.09 53.05 -27.58
CA SER A 626 -24.02 52.12 -27.95
C SER A 626 -24.35 50.68 -27.54
N ALA A 627 -24.26 49.75 -28.49
CA ALA A 627 -24.45 48.33 -28.23
C ALA A 627 -23.47 47.79 -27.17
N ASN A 628 -22.23 48.27 -27.21
CA ASN A 628 -21.12 47.80 -26.39
C ASN A 628 -20.80 48.74 -25.20
N GLY A 629 -21.58 49.80 -24.98
CA GLY A 629 -21.30 50.83 -23.97
C GLY A 629 -21.64 50.43 -22.52
N TRP A 630 -21.35 49.20 -22.12
CA TRP A 630 -21.61 48.69 -20.77
C TRP A 630 -20.42 48.88 -19.83
N THR A 631 -20.66 49.06 -18.54
CA THR A 631 -19.64 48.82 -17.50
C THR A 631 -19.53 47.34 -17.16
N SER A 632 -18.37 46.95 -16.62
CA SER A 632 -18.27 45.78 -15.74
C SER A 632 -19.29 45.86 -14.61
N GLU A 633 -19.68 44.70 -14.05
CA GLU A 633 -20.57 44.64 -12.90
C GLU A 633 -19.85 44.99 -11.60
N SER A 634 -20.60 45.54 -10.65
CA SER A 634 -20.14 45.82 -9.29
C SER A 634 -21.17 45.34 -8.27
N TRP A 635 -20.72 44.66 -7.22
CA TRP A 635 -21.59 44.15 -6.17
C TRP A 635 -21.79 45.21 -5.07
N LEU A 636 -23.03 45.67 -4.89
CA LEU A 636 -23.40 46.50 -3.75
C LEU A 636 -23.75 45.59 -2.56
N SER A 637 -22.83 45.50 -1.59
CA SER A 637 -23.05 44.75 -0.34
C SER A 637 -23.83 45.58 0.68
N VAL A 638 -24.80 44.96 1.36
CA VAL A 638 -25.63 45.62 2.38
C VAL A 638 -25.44 44.97 3.75
N LYS A 639 -25.03 45.78 4.72
CA LYS A 639 -24.82 45.38 6.11
C LYS A 639 -26.04 45.70 6.96
N SER A 640 -26.68 44.67 7.50
CA SER A 640 -27.83 44.86 8.37
C SER A 640 -27.46 45.55 9.68
N SER A 641 -28.34 46.44 10.15
CA SER A 641 -28.07 47.24 11.33
C SER A 641 -28.24 46.41 12.62
N SER A 642 -27.18 45.69 13.00
CA SER A 642 -27.03 45.10 14.34
C SER A 642 -26.86 46.22 15.38
N GLY A 643 -27.96 46.91 15.69
CA GLY A 643 -27.97 48.02 16.65
C GLY A 643 -27.43 47.56 18.00
N PRO A 644 -26.51 48.32 18.64
CA PRO A 644 -25.82 47.90 19.86
C PRO A 644 -26.78 47.87 21.05
N GLY A 645 -27.48 46.74 21.24
CA GLY A 645 -28.50 46.63 22.29
C GLY A 645 -29.46 45.43 22.25
N LYS A 646 -29.11 44.28 21.66
CA LYS A 646 -29.97 43.07 21.70
C LYS A 646 -29.33 41.77 22.19
N ASP A 647 -28.00 41.63 22.19
CA ASP A 647 -27.34 40.43 22.75
C ASP A 647 -27.42 40.35 24.29
N SER A 648 -27.82 41.44 24.95
CA SER A 648 -27.92 41.56 26.40
C SER A 648 -29.19 40.98 27.04
N GLN A 649 -30.15 40.44 26.25
CA GLN A 649 -31.38 39.85 26.80
C GLN A 649 -31.30 38.34 27.09
N PHE A 650 -30.41 37.59 26.43
CA PHE A 650 -30.26 36.15 26.64
C PHE A 650 -29.87 35.73 28.08
N PRO A 651 -28.94 36.39 28.81
CA PRO A 651 -28.65 36.00 30.18
C PRO A 651 -29.83 36.31 31.13
N ILE A 652 -30.62 37.35 30.87
CA ILE A 652 -31.76 37.73 31.71
C ILE A 652 -32.88 36.69 31.60
N LEU A 653 -33.18 36.21 30.40
CA LEU A 653 -34.18 35.14 30.19
C LEU A 653 -33.77 33.82 30.87
N LEU A 654 -32.48 33.47 30.88
CA LEU A 654 -31.99 32.30 31.62
C LEU A 654 -32.08 32.48 33.14
N ILE A 655 -31.74 33.66 33.66
CA ILE A 655 -31.85 33.97 35.10
C ILE A 655 -33.32 33.98 35.55
N VAL A 656 -34.21 34.60 34.77
CA VAL A 656 -35.66 34.58 35.04
C VAL A 656 -36.22 33.16 34.93
N GLY A 657 -35.80 32.37 33.94
CA GLY A 657 -36.16 30.96 33.81
C GLY A 657 -35.74 30.12 35.02
N LEU A 658 -34.52 30.31 35.52
CA LEU A 658 -34.02 29.69 36.75
C LEU A 658 -34.81 30.12 37.99
N LEU A 659 -35.07 31.41 38.16
CA LEU A 659 -35.84 31.94 39.29
C LEU A 659 -37.30 31.46 39.28
N CYS A 660 -37.94 31.40 38.11
CA CYS A 660 -39.27 30.81 37.95
C CYS A 660 -39.26 29.30 38.19
N GLY A 661 -38.27 28.57 37.69
CA GLY A 661 -38.10 27.13 37.93
C GLY A 661 -37.91 26.79 39.41
N VAL A 662 -37.02 27.51 40.10
CA VAL A 662 -36.83 27.38 41.55
C VAL A 662 -38.09 27.75 42.32
N SER A 663 -38.82 28.80 41.90
CA SER A 663 -40.10 29.18 42.52
C SER A 663 -41.17 28.10 42.34
N LEU A 664 -41.26 27.46 41.16
CA LEU A 664 -42.17 26.35 40.89
C LEU A 664 -41.81 25.10 41.70
N ILE A 665 -40.53 24.80 41.88
CA ILE A 665 -40.05 23.70 42.74
C ILE A 665 -40.40 23.98 44.21
N ILE A 666 -40.20 25.20 44.70
CA ILE A 666 -40.58 25.59 46.06
C ILE A 666 -42.10 25.52 46.25
N LEU A 667 -42.90 25.95 45.27
CA LEU A 667 -44.36 25.82 45.30
C LEU A 667 -44.82 24.35 45.28
N LEU A 668 -44.17 23.48 44.50
CA LEU A 668 -44.43 22.03 44.50
C LEU A 668 -44.07 21.39 45.86
N LEU A 669 -42.94 21.76 46.45
CA LEU A 669 -42.54 21.27 47.78
C LEU A 669 -43.48 21.77 48.89
N LEU A 670 -43.95 23.02 48.81
CA LEU A 670 -44.99 23.56 49.70
C LEU A 670 -46.33 22.83 49.50
N PHE A 671 -46.73 22.56 48.26
CA PHE A 671 -47.96 21.82 47.96
C PHE A 671 -47.89 20.38 48.47
N LEU A 672 -46.73 19.71 48.31
CA LEU A 672 -46.48 18.36 48.86
C LEU A 672 -46.41 18.36 50.40
N TYR A 673 -45.86 19.40 51.02
CA TYR A 673 -45.85 19.58 52.48
C TYR A 673 -47.27 19.79 53.02
N LEU A 674 -48.07 20.65 52.38
CA LEU A 674 -49.48 20.87 52.72
C LEU A 674 -50.32 19.62 52.48
N TYR A 675 -50.08 18.88 51.39
CA TYR A 675 -50.77 17.63 51.08
C TYR A 675 -50.43 16.52 52.10
N ARG A 676 -49.17 16.39 52.52
CA ARG A 676 -48.79 15.51 53.65
C ARG A 676 -49.49 15.93 54.95
N LYS A 677 -49.42 17.22 55.30
CA LYS A 677 -50.09 17.79 56.47
C LYS A 677 -51.63 17.65 56.45
N SER A 678 -52.23 17.45 55.27
CA SER A 678 -53.66 17.17 55.10
C SER A 678 -54.05 15.69 55.28
N LYS A 679 -53.09 14.75 55.29
CA LYS A 679 -53.37 13.31 55.47
C LYS A 679 -53.30 12.80 56.90
N ASP A 680 -52.69 13.56 57.81
CA ASP A 680 -52.54 13.17 59.23
C ASP A 680 -53.82 13.41 60.07
N SER A 681 -54.99 13.56 59.44
CA SER A 681 -56.25 13.87 60.14
C SER A 681 -57.50 13.20 59.52
N CYS A 682 -57.48 11.85 59.43
CA CYS A 682 -58.63 10.98 59.77
C CYS A 682 -58.41 9.51 59.34
N TYR A 683 -57.95 8.65 60.27
CA TYR A 683 -58.62 7.37 60.51
C TYR A 683 -58.28 6.82 61.91
N SER A 684 -59.29 6.33 62.64
CA SER A 684 -59.06 5.57 63.88
C SER A 684 -60.22 4.61 64.16
N ARG A 685 -59.91 3.47 64.79
CA ARG A 685 -60.79 2.31 65.12
C ARG A 685 -61.31 1.51 63.89
N SER A 686 -61.55 0.18 64.00
CA SER A 686 -61.47 -0.70 65.18
C SER A 686 -61.07 -2.18 64.88
N GLN A 687 -60.16 -2.70 65.71
CA GLN A 687 -60.11 -4.06 66.31
C GLN A 687 -60.01 -5.39 65.50
N ARG A 688 -58.98 -6.18 65.91
CA ARG A 688 -58.95 -7.67 66.13
C ARG A 688 -59.04 -8.57 64.87
N THR A 689 -58.41 -9.76 64.77
CA THR A 689 -57.50 -10.62 65.60
C THR A 689 -56.74 -11.56 64.61
N ASN A 690 -55.56 -12.16 64.81
CA ASN A 690 -54.96 -12.92 65.93
C ASN A 690 -53.42 -13.11 65.75
N GLN A 691 -52.71 -13.36 66.87
CA GLN A 691 -51.52 -14.25 67.10
C GLN A 691 -50.34 -14.37 66.08
N GLY A 692 -49.09 -14.30 66.59
CA GLY A 692 -47.79 -14.55 65.88
C GLY A 692 -47.16 -15.92 66.23
N PRO A 693 -45.82 -16.09 66.45
CA PRO A 693 -44.70 -15.12 66.51
C PRO A 693 -43.35 -15.59 65.85
N ALA A 694 -42.23 -14.89 66.14
CA ALA A 694 -40.80 -15.33 66.03
C ALA A 694 -40.17 -15.46 64.60
N THR A 695 -38.85 -15.34 64.34
CA THR A 695 -37.65 -14.82 65.09
C THR A 695 -36.46 -14.52 64.13
N ASP A 696 -35.68 -13.50 64.47
CA ASP A 696 -34.19 -13.30 64.35
C ASP A 696 -33.32 -13.48 63.07
N HIS A 697 -32.22 -12.71 63.11
CA HIS A 697 -30.89 -12.86 62.46
C HIS A 697 -30.61 -12.67 60.95
N MET A 698 -29.35 -12.32 60.66
CA MET A 698 -28.71 -12.00 59.37
C MET A 698 -27.81 -13.16 58.87
N ILE A 699 -27.48 -13.21 57.55
CA ILE A 699 -26.08 -13.30 56.99
C ILE A 699 -26.03 -13.46 55.43
N ASN A 700 -25.02 -12.80 54.84
CA ASN A 700 -24.34 -12.82 53.50
C ASN A 700 -24.81 -13.60 52.24
N GLN A 701 -24.67 -12.87 51.10
CA GLN A 701 -23.96 -13.15 49.82
C GLN A 701 -24.38 -14.25 48.81
N ASP A 702 -24.25 -13.85 47.52
CA ASP A 702 -23.72 -14.51 46.29
C ASP A 702 -23.71 -16.06 46.15
N GLU A 703 -23.83 -16.67 44.96
CA GLU A 703 -23.66 -16.19 43.57
C GLU A 703 -24.45 -17.09 42.57
N THR A 704 -24.44 -16.78 41.25
CA THR A 704 -24.87 -17.63 40.10
C THR A 704 -26.36 -18.03 39.98
N MET A 705 -26.89 -18.53 38.85
CA MET A 705 -26.91 -18.08 37.43
C MET A 705 -27.92 -18.95 36.63
N LEU A 706 -28.67 -18.35 35.70
CA LEU A 706 -29.37 -18.98 34.54
C LEU A 706 -30.56 -19.99 34.76
N ALA A 707 -31.77 -19.65 34.26
CA ALA A 707 -32.53 -20.38 33.19
C ALA A 707 -34.09 -20.38 33.24
N SER A 708 -34.70 -20.04 32.10
CA SER A 708 -35.92 -20.65 31.47
C SER A 708 -37.38 -20.21 31.78
N VAL A 709 -38.25 -20.52 30.77
CA VAL A 709 -39.74 -20.60 30.70
C VAL A 709 -40.53 -19.41 30.06
N LEU A 710 -41.55 -19.79 29.29
CA LEU A 710 -42.47 -19.07 28.35
C LEU A 710 -43.57 -18.25 29.10
N GLN A 711 -44.42 -17.39 28.50
CA GLN A 711 -45.43 -17.66 27.45
C GLN A 711 -46.22 -16.40 26.97
N ASP A 712 -47.12 -16.57 25.98
CA ASP A 712 -47.78 -15.54 25.14
C ASP A 712 -49.00 -14.76 25.71
N ASN A 713 -49.28 -13.58 25.12
CA ASN A 713 -50.51 -13.17 24.37
C ASN A 713 -50.59 -11.61 24.31
N ALA A 714 -50.84 -10.91 23.19
CA ALA A 714 -51.90 -11.00 22.16
C ALA A 714 -53.29 -10.57 22.68
N CYS A 715 -54.11 -9.74 22.00
CA CYS A 715 -54.03 -8.98 20.73
C CYS A 715 -55.00 -7.75 20.85
N LEU A 716 -55.52 -6.98 19.88
CA LEU A 716 -55.67 -6.87 18.39
C LEU A 716 -55.98 -5.33 18.13
N TYR A 717 -56.17 -4.65 16.98
CA TYR A 717 -56.15 -4.83 15.50
C TYR A 717 -55.94 -3.40 14.88
N ALA A 718 -56.16 -2.99 13.61
CA ALA A 718 -56.66 -3.52 12.33
C ALA A 718 -56.06 -2.71 11.14
N THR A 719 -56.47 -2.96 9.88
CA THR A 719 -56.11 -2.16 8.67
C THR A 719 -57.15 -2.38 7.56
N VAL A 720 -57.22 -1.49 6.55
CA VAL A 720 -58.00 -1.69 5.29
C VAL A 720 -57.14 -1.32 4.07
N ARG A 721 -57.29 -2.04 2.95
CA ARG A 721 -56.60 -1.82 1.65
C ARG A 721 -57.51 -1.11 0.63
N GLY A 722 -56.89 -0.49 -0.40
CA GLY A 722 -57.57 -0.05 -1.63
C GLY A 722 -57.29 -0.98 -2.85
N PRO A 723 -58.07 -0.88 -3.94
CA PRO A 723 -57.91 -1.66 -5.18
C PRO A 723 -57.13 -0.92 -6.29
N GLU A 724 -57.15 -1.46 -7.52
CA GLU A 724 -56.25 -1.20 -8.65
C GLU A 724 -56.74 -0.12 -9.67
N GLU A 725 -55.78 0.33 -10.51
CA GLU A 725 -55.77 0.90 -11.90
C GLU A 725 -57.07 1.23 -12.70
N PRO A 726 -57.04 2.09 -13.76
CA PRO A 726 -55.91 2.37 -14.68
C PRO A 726 -55.70 3.86 -15.11
N ALA A 727 -54.86 4.08 -16.14
CA ALA A 727 -54.37 5.38 -16.63
C ALA A 727 -55.28 6.12 -17.64
N ASN A 728 -55.06 7.44 -17.80
CA ASN A 728 -55.01 8.09 -19.13
C ASN A 728 -54.24 9.44 -19.12
N ASP A 729 -54.27 10.15 -20.25
CA ASP A 729 -53.39 11.25 -20.71
C ASP A 729 -53.84 12.70 -20.37
N GLU A 730 -52.99 13.65 -20.78
CA GLU A 730 -53.22 15.07 -21.15
C GLU A 730 -53.46 16.22 -20.11
N SER A 731 -52.58 17.22 -20.23
CA SER A 731 -52.84 18.68 -20.34
C SER A 731 -53.18 19.60 -19.13
N THR A 732 -52.40 20.70 -19.08
CA THR A 732 -52.64 22.08 -18.58
C THR A 732 -53.77 22.41 -17.56
N ASP A 733 -53.44 23.18 -16.52
CA ASP A 733 -53.57 24.67 -16.55
C ASP A 733 -52.73 25.36 -15.44
N VAL A 734 -52.64 26.68 -15.46
CA VAL A 734 -51.93 27.55 -14.50
C VAL A 734 -52.90 28.51 -13.82
N THR A 735 -52.83 28.68 -12.50
CA THR A 735 -53.41 29.87 -11.85
C THR A 735 -52.62 30.32 -10.62
N TYR A 736 -52.31 31.61 -10.56
CA TYR A 736 -51.71 32.26 -9.39
C TYR A 736 -52.81 32.76 -8.43
N SER A 737 -52.51 32.84 -7.13
CA SER A 737 -53.30 33.62 -6.16
C SER A 737 -52.46 34.75 -5.55
N VAL A 738 -52.93 35.99 -5.71
CA VAL A 738 -52.32 37.20 -5.13
C VAL A 738 -52.89 37.47 -3.73
N VAL A 739 -52.05 37.94 -2.81
CA VAL A 739 -52.48 38.40 -1.47
C VAL A 739 -52.24 39.90 -1.36
N GLU A 740 -53.31 40.70 -1.32
CA GLU A 740 -53.24 42.12 -0.99
C GLU A 740 -53.03 42.33 0.52
N LEU A 741 -52.09 43.19 0.90
CA LEU A 741 -51.96 43.68 2.28
C LEU A 741 -52.49 45.11 2.39
N LYS A 742 -53.57 45.26 3.17
CA LYS A 742 -54.32 46.52 3.30
C LYS A 742 -53.64 47.47 4.29
N ASN A 743 -53.27 48.66 3.83
CA ASN A 743 -52.67 49.69 4.67
C ASN A 743 -53.63 50.20 5.76
N ILE A 744 -53.14 50.30 7.00
CA ILE A 744 -53.78 51.07 8.10
C ILE A 744 -52.76 52.06 8.64
N SER A 745 -53.04 53.35 8.53
CA SER A 745 -52.13 54.41 8.96
C SER A 745 -52.29 54.74 10.45
N LYS A 746 -51.16 54.99 11.12
CA LYS A 746 -51.12 55.74 12.38
C LYS A 746 -49.99 56.77 12.33
N LYS A 747 -50.30 58.03 12.63
CA LYS A 747 -49.31 59.11 12.74
C LYS A 747 -48.51 58.94 14.04
N GLY A 748 -47.18 58.83 13.92
CA GLY A 748 -46.21 59.12 14.98
C GLY A 748 -45.49 60.43 14.68
N LYS A 749 -44.90 61.08 15.70
CA LYS A 749 -44.11 62.31 15.51
C LYS A 749 -42.73 62.00 14.91
N LYS A 750 -42.17 62.94 14.14
CA LYS A 750 -40.74 62.97 13.81
C LYS A 750 -39.91 62.99 15.10
N ASN A 751 -38.83 62.21 15.12
CA ASN A 751 -37.51 62.64 15.58
C ASN A 751 -36.55 62.43 14.40
N GLU A 752 -35.57 63.31 14.22
CA GLU A 752 -34.52 63.17 13.21
C GLU A 752 -33.28 62.49 13.84
N PRO A 753 -32.69 61.46 13.20
CA PRO A 753 -31.33 61.02 13.47
C PRO A 753 -30.31 61.85 12.67
N GLU A 754 -29.04 61.79 13.06
CA GLU A 754 -27.99 62.71 12.58
C GLU A 754 -27.46 62.40 11.17
N ASP A 755 -26.85 63.43 10.57
CA ASP A 755 -26.45 63.50 9.18
C ASP A 755 -25.18 62.66 8.89
N CYS A 756 -25.22 61.80 7.86
CA CYS A 756 -24.07 61.00 7.40
C CYS A 756 -23.52 61.54 6.08
N VAL A 757 -22.91 62.73 6.14
CA VAL A 757 -22.39 63.46 4.98
C VAL A 757 -21.02 62.90 4.54
N TYR A 758 -20.98 62.24 3.39
CA TYR A 758 -19.73 62.05 2.65
C TYR A 758 -19.37 63.36 1.91
N SER A 759 -18.24 63.97 2.28
CA SER A 759 -17.80 65.24 1.71
C SER A 759 -17.07 65.07 0.38
N HIS A 760 -17.49 65.83 -0.65
CA HIS A 760 -16.85 65.85 -1.96
C HIS A 760 -16.06 67.15 -2.15
N VAL A 761 -14.73 67.10 -1.99
CA VAL A 761 -13.87 68.28 -2.14
C VAL A 761 -13.61 68.57 -3.62
N GLN A 762 -13.94 69.78 -4.08
CA GLN A 762 -13.76 70.21 -5.46
C GLN A 762 -12.69 71.30 -5.56
N MET A 763 -11.48 70.92 -5.96
CA MET A 763 -10.36 71.83 -6.18
C MET A 763 -10.38 72.36 -7.63
N ALA A 764 -10.50 73.68 -7.81
CA ALA A 764 -10.42 74.31 -9.12
C ALA A 764 -8.96 74.52 -9.56
N SER A 765 -8.59 74.02 -10.75
CA SER A 765 -7.24 74.19 -11.29
C SER A 765 -7.10 75.47 -12.13
N ALA A 766 -6.28 76.42 -11.69
CA ALA A 766 -5.84 77.52 -12.54
C ALA A 766 -4.78 77.04 -13.55
N ALA A 767 -4.80 77.59 -14.77
CA ALA A 767 -3.90 77.19 -15.85
C ALA A 767 -2.54 77.92 -15.79
N GLY A 768 -1.45 77.19 -15.96
CA GLY A 768 -0.07 77.69 -16.07
C GLY A 768 0.79 76.76 -16.93
N LYS A 769 1.82 77.29 -17.61
CA LYS A 769 2.60 76.58 -18.65
C LYS A 769 4.05 76.27 -18.23
N SER A 770 4.67 75.39 -19.02
CA SER A 770 6.11 75.25 -19.31
C SER A 770 7.09 74.71 -18.25
N SER A 771 7.60 73.52 -18.54
CA SER A 771 8.99 73.04 -18.31
C SER A 771 10.02 73.87 -19.13
N PRO A 772 11.36 73.80 -18.90
CA PRO A 772 12.12 72.62 -18.43
C PRO A 772 13.21 72.83 -17.34
N ALA A 773 13.87 71.71 -17.02
CA ALA A 773 15.02 71.51 -16.14
C ALA A 773 16.37 71.91 -16.85
N PRO A 774 17.61 71.66 -16.32
CA PRO A 774 18.00 70.85 -15.14
C PRO A 774 19.17 71.41 -14.26
N ALA A 775 19.59 70.59 -13.27
CA ALA A 775 20.92 70.56 -12.61
C ALA A 775 21.34 71.78 -11.75
N ASP A 776 22.25 71.68 -10.76
CA ASP A 776 22.64 70.61 -9.81
C ASP A 776 23.40 71.30 -8.63
N GLU A 777 23.95 70.53 -7.68
CA GLU A 777 24.81 70.90 -6.53
C GLU A 777 24.16 71.11 -5.14
N THR A 778 25.02 71.00 -4.12
CA THR A 778 24.74 70.74 -2.70
C THR A 778 25.50 71.70 -1.78
N VAL A 779 25.07 71.88 -0.51
CA VAL A 779 25.90 71.72 0.72
C VAL A 779 25.17 72.14 2.01
N TYR A 780 25.24 71.24 2.99
CA TYR A 780 25.04 71.28 4.45
C TYR A 780 24.87 72.60 5.23
N SER A 781 24.14 72.49 6.35
CA SER A 781 24.74 72.73 7.69
C SER A 781 24.11 71.81 8.77
N GLU A 782 24.90 71.37 9.75
CA GLU A 782 24.53 70.49 10.86
C GLU A 782 24.95 71.14 12.20
N LEU A 783 24.24 70.87 13.30
CA LEU A 783 24.66 71.27 14.66
C LEU A 783 24.47 70.15 15.69
N LYS A 784 25.59 69.77 16.34
CA LYS A 784 25.76 68.85 17.50
C LYS A 784 26.48 69.65 18.61
N PRO A 785 26.33 69.36 19.93
CA PRO A 785 26.90 68.16 20.60
C PRO A 785 26.04 67.59 21.77
N GLY A 786 26.39 66.51 22.48
CA GLY A 786 27.45 65.49 22.28
C GLY A 786 27.94 64.81 23.59
N THR A 787 28.52 63.59 23.48
CA THR A 787 29.41 62.86 24.45
C THR A 787 28.91 62.52 25.86
N ALA A 788 29.27 61.37 26.49
CA ALA A 788 30.03 60.16 26.11
C ALA A 788 29.37 58.91 26.81
N LEU A 789 29.95 57.84 27.40
CA LEU A 789 31.30 57.28 27.69
C LEU A 789 31.06 55.82 28.21
N GLY A 790 31.79 54.73 27.95
CA GLY A 790 32.87 54.39 27.00
C GLY A 790 33.93 53.44 27.63
N LYS A 791 34.53 52.52 26.84
CA LYS A 791 35.58 51.50 27.19
C LYS A 791 35.09 50.21 27.90
N ASN A 792 35.73 49.02 27.81
CA ASN A 792 36.77 48.43 26.91
C ASN A 792 36.66 46.87 27.07
N ALA A 793 36.66 46.04 26.02
CA ALA A 793 37.73 45.61 25.10
C ALA A 793 38.50 44.35 25.56
N ALA A 794 38.33 43.26 24.79
CA ALA A 794 39.26 42.15 24.54
C ALA A 794 38.90 41.55 23.18
#